data_AF-A0A5R8KGV2-F1
#
_entry.id   AF-A0A5R8KGV2-F1
#
_cell.length_a   1.000
_cell.length_b   1.000
_cell.length_c   1.000
_cell.angle_alpha   90.00
_cell.angle_beta   90.00
_cell.angle_gamma   90.00
#
_symmetry.space_group_name_H-M   'P 1'
#
loop_
_entity.id
_entity.type
_entity.pdbx_description
1 polymer ?
#
loop_
_entity_poly.entity_id
_entity_poly.type
_entity_poly.pdbx_seq_one_letter_code
_entity_poly.pdbx_strand_id
1 'polypeptide(L)'
;MVKTLSGHLEKLVLVVAVVLFGGEIRAQELQPFIFNVTKSAVAGDVVGIHGDQFGTAPTVWIDRLEPGDSHPNPEMQLTDVLTKSNQYIGVRLPTNLALGVYAIFVKSGTKTSAPGWVNRADGWHYLDLAGREIAPSFPFRITGRNLAFPGATPQVRFVNAANGGVLAASGVGSTGDSLGIKCVAPLGLSIGAEYHVEVNNGLANLPSAWVRMPGQPLLVRAIGFDLFGLGVPWGSDFAKMLGRVINVKGIGFNAVGNGVADDRAAIQKAIDTASAMGGGVVYLPSGVYAIGVTSSGGVDYNLVMKSNVVLMGEGMTRSTLVTTGGGSGLHAGLVYVPPGHTTLGFYNLTMRGGPKCSMVVNYFAAIRAFIAGCRLENHGGQGTRSIAWREGAQTVLKDSQFVSTQMKSDAAYFVGQNDLIVKNCYFEYHDGRIRFTLGERVQVESCTIARSVETDGLETPTYGGLVSPVDDFSLLSTSFIKLGNGLIPRANDGESVLCEYPSEHYALGSATAGGVDLLSDSSAAWKSGGLVGLEVMIIKGPGAGQRRTISGNTGNSLTVSQAWDVPPVAGKSYYNVTNRCKRHMIKTCMFNGMPSGIWYYRTPIDDLVISGNQFVDTAYTVLVRANQRVVAESYSFGNEFNTMSGILIEKNTSRLSSPALSNGPATPVIDAVLTSGNQIYGNFYYDCVMRGNAWMGNNAEKDWGTHIGLTAGPVVDNVSASAVGMIVQGNYFSNNLVGINLGTGNSQTVILGNVFVNVQTPLQQTRLPGFSSESVGTVFAP
;
A
#
# COMPACT_ATOMS: atom_id res chain seq x y z
N MET A 1 -19.05 59.85 -45.23
CA MET A 1 -17.71 59.49 -44.71
C MET A 1 -17.58 59.81 -43.21
N VAL A 2 -18.64 59.55 -42.42
CA VAL A 2 -18.68 59.81 -40.96
C VAL A 2 -19.47 58.66 -40.31
N LYS A 3 -18.83 57.50 -40.15
CA LYS A 3 -19.32 56.40 -39.29
C LYS A 3 -18.22 55.39 -38.93
N THR A 4 -16.97 55.82 -38.94
CA THR A 4 -15.80 54.93 -38.75
C THR A 4 -14.73 55.52 -37.80
N LEU A 5 -15.14 56.31 -36.81
CA LEU A 5 -14.21 56.92 -35.84
C LEU A 5 -14.66 56.90 -34.36
N SER A 6 -15.85 56.40 -34.01
CA SER A 6 -16.30 56.35 -32.60
C SER A 6 -15.91 55.07 -31.85
N GLY A 7 -15.61 53.96 -32.55
CA GLY A 7 -15.35 52.67 -31.89
C GLY A 7 -13.91 52.44 -31.40
N HIS A 8 -12.95 53.29 -31.81
CA HIS A 8 -11.53 53.13 -31.46
C HIS A 8 -11.06 54.06 -30.33
N LEU A 9 -11.83 55.11 -29.98
CA LEU A 9 -11.46 56.00 -28.87
C LEU A 9 -11.86 55.43 -27.49
N GLU A 10 -12.96 54.68 -27.38
CA GLU A 10 -13.39 54.11 -26.08
C GLU A 10 -12.47 52.99 -25.56
N LYS A 11 -11.83 52.23 -26.46
CA LYS A 11 -10.86 51.19 -26.08
C LYS A 11 -9.48 51.75 -25.71
N LEU A 12 -9.10 52.92 -26.24
CA LEU A 12 -7.83 53.57 -25.88
C LEU A 12 -7.93 54.29 -24.52
N VAL A 13 -9.11 54.83 -24.18
CA VAL A 13 -9.34 55.51 -22.88
C VAL A 13 -9.36 54.52 -21.72
N LEU A 14 -9.82 53.27 -21.92
CA LEU A 14 -9.82 52.26 -20.86
C LEU A 14 -8.42 51.69 -20.57
N VAL A 15 -7.52 51.65 -21.56
CA VAL A 15 -6.13 51.17 -21.38
C VAL A 15 -5.22 52.27 -20.81
N VAL A 16 -5.51 53.54 -21.09
CA VAL A 16 -4.71 54.68 -20.60
C VAL A 16 -5.12 55.12 -19.18
N ALA A 17 -6.37 54.91 -18.75
CA ALA A 17 -6.80 55.20 -17.38
C ALA A 17 -6.12 54.32 -16.31
N VAL A 18 -5.64 53.13 -16.68
CA VAL A 18 -4.88 52.22 -15.78
C VAL A 18 -3.42 52.66 -15.61
N VAL A 19 -2.90 53.52 -16.50
CA VAL A 19 -1.48 53.95 -16.49
C VAL A 19 -1.30 55.34 -15.86
N LEU A 20 -2.34 56.17 -15.75
CA LEU A 20 -2.23 57.58 -15.30
C LEU A 20 -2.77 57.87 -13.89
N PHE A 21 -3.44 56.92 -13.23
CA PHE A 21 -3.64 56.97 -11.79
C PHE A 21 -2.73 55.91 -11.17
N GLY A 22 -1.78 56.32 -10.34
CA GLY A 22 -0.89 55.46 -9.56
C GLY A 22 -1.62 54.60 -8.52
N GLY A 23 -2.67 53.91 -8.92
CA GLY A 23 -3.23 52.79 -8.19
C GLY A 23 -2.21 51.68 -8.27
N GLU A 24 -1.57 51.40 -7.14
CA GLU A 24 -0.92 50.12 -6.91
C GLU A 24 -1.85 49.03 -7.46
N ILE A 25 -1.39 48.27 -8.46
CA ILE A 25 -1.97 46.96 -8.73
C ILE A 25 -1.67 46.15 -7.47
N ARG A 26 -2.54 46.27 -6.47
CA ARG A 26 -2.49 45.38 -5.32
C ARG A 26 -2.67 44.00 -5.90
N ALA A 27 -1.64 43.18 -5.82
CA ALA A 27 -1.75 41.77 -6.12
C ALA A 27 -2.99 41.26 -5.39
N GLN A 28 -3.96 40.73 -6.14
CA GLN A 28 -5.19 40.21 -5.55
C GLN A 28 -4.77 39.18 -4.50
N GLU A 29 -5.12 39.41 -3.22
CA GLU A 29 -4.85 38.44 -2.15
C GLU A 29 -5.64 37.17 -2.48
N LEU A 30 -4.92 36.17 -3.00
CA LEU A 30 -5.48 34.88 -3.33
C LEU A 30 -5.67 34.07 -2.03
N GLN A 31 -6.73 33.28 -2.02
CA GLN A 31 -7.15 32.49 -0.86
C GLN A 31 -6.13 31.36 -0.63
N PRO A 32 -5.39 31.29 0.50
CA PRO A 32 -4.44 30.20 0.71
C PRO A 32 -5.16 28.85 0.77
N PHE A 33 -4.55 27.82 0.18
CA PHE A 33 -5.09 26.46 0.16
C PHE A 33 -4.09 25.46 0.74
N ILE A 34 -4.56 24.57 1.59
CA ILE A 34 -3.78 23.44 2.11
C ILE A 34 -4.22 22.19 1.33
N PHE A 35 -3.29 21.55 0.64
CA PHE A 35 -3.54 20.30 -0.10
C PHE A 35 -3.21 19.07 0.74
N ASN A 36 -2.18 19.17 1.59
CA ASN A 36 -1.77 18.07 2.45
C ASN A 36 -1.11 18.61 3.72
N VAL A 37 -1.23 17.86 4.81
CA VAL A 37 -0.58 18.17 6.10
C VAL A 37 -0.07 16.89 6.71
N THR A 38 1.05 16.97 7.43
CA THR A 38 1.54 15.85 8.25
C THR A 38 0.43 15.32 9.15
N LYS A 39 0.05 14.05 8.94
CA LYS A 39 -1.18 13.50 9.52
C LYS A 39 -1.12 13.28 11.04
N SER A 40 0.06 13.09 11.61
CA SER A 40 0.26 12.72 13.02
C SER A 40 1.33 13.58 13.67
N ALA A 41 1.06 14.16 14.84
CA ALA A 41 2.03 14.97 15.57
C ALA A 41 1.68 15.07 17.06
N VAL A 42 2.69 15.05 17.93
CA VAL A 42 2.55 15.39 19.35
C VAL A 42 3.27 16.70 19.65
N ALA A 43 3.21 17.16 20.91
CA ALA A 43 3.93 18.35 21.35
C ALA A 43 5.42 18.30 20.95
N GLY A 44 5.94 19.37 20.36
CA GLY A 44 7.32 19.43 19.88
C GLY A 44 7.57 18.81 18.49
N ASP A 45 6.61 18.09 17.91
CA ASP A 45 6.74 17.55 16.56
C ASP A 45 6.67 18.65 15.50
N VAL A 46 7.37 18.42 14.39
CA VAL A 46 7.24 19.22 13.17
C VAL A 46 6.02 18.75 12.39
N VAL A 47 5.22 19.72 11.95
CA VAL A 47 4.11 19.55 11.02
C VAL A 47 4.50 20.21 9.69
N GLY A 48 4.52 19.42 8.62
CA GLY A 48 4.65 19.91 7.25
C GLY A 48 3.29 20.24 6.66
N ILE A 49 3.16 21.38 6.00
CA ILE A 49 1.93 21.89 5.40
C ILE A 49 2.22 22.16 3.93
N HIS A 50 1.67 21.35 3.04
CA HIS A 50 1.76 21.54 1.59
C HIS A 50 0.51 22.25 1.06
N GLY A 51 0.70 23.18 0.14
CA GLY A 51 -0.40 23.97 -0.39
C GLY A 51 0.01 24.90 -1.52
N ASP A 52 -0.76 25.97 -1.70
CA ASP A 52 -0.43 27.07 -2.59
C ASP A 52 -1.04 28.37 -2.08
N GLN A 53 -0.64 29.48 -2.70
CA GLN A 53 -1.12 30.83 -2.40
C GLN A 53 -0.85 31.25 -0.94
N PHE A 54 0.20 30.69 -0.32
CA PHE A 54 0.64 31.09 1.02
C PHE A 54 1.26 32.50 1.01
N GLY A 55 1.77 32.95 -0.14
CA GLY A 55 2.42 34.24 -0.29
C GLY A 55 3.81 34.28 0.34
N THR A 56 4.34 35.48 0.53
CA THR A 56 5.72 35.71 1.01
C THR A 56 5.84 35.74 2.54
N ALA A 57 4.74 36.04 3.24
CA ALA A 57 4.70 36.15 4.69
C ALA A 57 3.51 35.41 5.32
N PRO A 58 3.36 34.10 5.08
CA PRO A 58 2.28 33.33 5.71
C PRO A 58 2.44 33.28 7.23
N THR A 59 1.32 33.24 7.94
CA THR A 59 1.26 32.85 9.35
C THR A 59 0.49 31.54 9.50
N VAL A 60 0.91 30.69 10.43
CA VAL A 60 0.26 29.41 10.70
C VAL A 60 -0.49 29.52 12.03
N TRP A 61 -1.71 29.04 12.04
CA TRP A 61 -2.58 29.01 13.22
C TRP A 61 -3.07 27.59 13.46
N ILE A 62 -3.30 27.28 14.72
CA ILE A 62 -3.78 25.98 15.19
C ILE A 62 -5.02 26.19 16.05
N ASP A 63 -5.94 25.27 15.90
CA ASP A 63 -6.99 24.98 16.86
C ASP A 63 -6.76 23.61 17.47
N ARG A 64 -6.92 23.45 18.78
CA ARG A 64 -7.02 22.14 19.41
C ARG A 64 -8.48 21.89 19.71
N LEU A 65 -9.10 21.00 18.93
CA LEU A 65 -10.53 20.74 19.06
C LEU A 65 -10.88 20.17 20.43
N GLU A 66 -11.91 20.74 21.04
CA GLU A 66 -12.54 20.27 22.25
C GLU A 66 -13.89 19.59 21.93
N PRO A 67 -14.38 18.68 22.79
CA PRO A 67 -15.67 18.03 22.61
C PRO A 67 -16.89 18.97 22.47
N GLY A 68 -16.77 20.22 22.93
CA GLY A 68 -17.86 21.21 22.95
C GLY A 68 -17.87 22.19 21.77
N ASP A 69 -16.88 22.16 20.88
CA ASP A 69 -16.83 23.13 19.79
C ASP A 69 -17.98 22.92 18.79
N SER A 70 -18.19 23.90 17.90
CA SER A 70 -19.15 23.76 16.79
C SER A 70 -18.48 23.82 15.43
N HIS A 71 -17.28 24.39 15.37
CA HIS A 71 -16.45 24.54 14.18
C HIS A 71 -15.01 24.86 14.61
N PRO A 72 -14.00 24.50 13.79
CA PRO A 72 -12.62 24.83 14.08
C PRO A 72 -12.34 26.34 13.87
N ASN A 73 -11.57 26.95 14.76
CA ASN A 73 -11.18 28.36 14.73
C ASN A 73 -9.65 28.53 14.88
N PRO A 74 -9.01 29.47 14.16
CA PRO A 74 -7.57 29.70 14.31
C PRO A 74 -7.25 30.40 15.64
N GLU A 75 -7.20 29.65 16.75
CA GLU A 75 -7.08 30.17 18.12
C GLU A 75 -5.68 30.61 18.51
N MET A 76 -4.67 29.80 18.17
CA MET A 76 -3.28 30.03 18.55
C MET A 76 -2.39 30.16 17.32
N GLN A 77 -1.58 31.22 17.26
CA GLN A 77 -0.56 31.32 16.22
C GLN A 77 0.64 30.44 16.57
N LEU A 78 1.08 29.61 15.62
CA LEU A 78 2.34 28.88 15.71
C LEU A 78 3.48 29.79 15.27
N THR A 79 4.34 30.18 16.21
CA THR A 79 5.44 31.13 15.97
C THR A 79 6.74 30.45 15.55
N ASP A 80 6.90 29.16 15.83
CA ASP A 80 8.10 28.39 15.53
C ASP A 80 8.08 27.82 14.09
N VAL A 81 7.97 28.72 13.12
CA VAL A 81 8.02 28.40 11.70
C VAL A 81 9.48 28.18 11.31
N LEU A 82 9.84 26.93 11.05
CA LEU A 82 11.19 26.51 10.72
C LEU A 82 11.53 26.88 9.28
N THR A 83 10.62 26.58 8.35
CA THR A 83 10.83 26.89 6.94
C THR A 83 9.51 27.20 6.24
N LYS A 84 9.56 28.02 5.18
CA LYS A 84 8.38 28.38 4.40
C LYS A 84 8.71 28.73 2.96
N SER A 85 7.73 28.49 2.10
CA SER A 85 7.64 28.95 0.72
C SER A 85 6.17 29.22 0.38
N ASN A 86 5.89 29.61 -0.86
CA ASN A 86 4.52 29.76 -1.33
C ASN A 86 3.72 28.43 -1.37
N GLN A 87 4.42 27.27 -1.35
CA GLN A 87 3.80 25.94 -1.50
C GLN A 87 4.07 24.98 -0.34
N TYR A 88 4.88 25.38 0.64
CA TYR A 88 5.18 24.54 1.79
C TYR A 88 5.50 25.37 3.03
N ILE A 89 5.08 24.91 4.20
CA ILE A 89 5.50 25.45 5.50
C ILE A 89 5.84 24.27 6.42
N GLY A 90 7.02 24.31 7.04
CA GLY A 90 7.40 23.43 8.14
C GLY A 90 7.36 24.22 9.45
N VAL A 91 6.52 23.78 10.40
CA VAL A 91 6.30 24.47 11.67
C VAL A 91 6.39 23.47 12.83
N ARG A 92 6.99 23.87 13.95
CA ARG A 92 7.07 23.03 15.15
C ARG A 92 5.90 23.32 16.09
N LEU A 93 5.25 22.27 16.58
CA LEU A 93 4.22 22.39 17.61
C LEU A 93 4.86 22.78 18.97
N PRO A 94 4.19 23.60 19.81
CA PRO A 94 4.70 23.92 21.13
C PRO A 94 4.96 22.66 21.95
N THR A 95 6.06 22.63 22.72
CA THR A 95 6.47 21.45 23.51
C THR A 95 5.54 21.16 24.69
N ASN A 96 4.70 22.13 25.07
CA ASN A 96 3.68 22.02 26.11
C ASN A 96 2.26 21.90 25.54
N LEU A 97 2.10 21.74 24.21
CA LEU A 97 0.78 21.59 23.60
C LEU A 97 0.11 20.29 24.06
N ALA A 98 -1.09 20.37 24.61
CA ALA A 98 -1.83 19.18 25.00
C ALA A 98 -2.25 18.36 23.76
N LEU A 99 -2.20 17.03 23.87
CA LEU A 99 -2.66 16.14 22.80
C LEU A 99 -4.11 16.44 22.42
N GLY A 100 -4.41 16.48 21.12
CA GLY A 100 -5.76 16.64 20.60
C GLY A 100 -5.83 16.39 19.10
N VAL A 101 -7.03 16.52 18.53
CA VAL A 101 -7.20 16.70 17.08
C VAL A 101 -6.93 18.17 16.77
N TYR A 102 -6.03 18.45 15.84
CA TYR A 102 -5.67 19.82 15.50
C TYR A 102 -6.21 20.21 14.12
N ALA A 103 -6.83 21.40 14.05
CA ALA A 103 -7.10 22.08 12.79
C ALA A 103 -6.02 23.13 12.55
N ILE A 104 -5.29 22.98 11.44
CA ILE A 104 -4.18 23.85 11.04
C ILE A 104 -4.66 24.78 9.93
N PHE A 105 -4.39 26.08 10.08
CA PHE A 105 -4.76 27.11 9.13
C PHE A 105 -3.53 27.87 8.66
N VAL A 106 -3.52 28.25 7.38
CA VAL A 106 -2.56 29.22 6.85
C VAL A 106 -3.29 30.51 6.55
N LYS A 107 -2.75 31.62 7.07
CA LYS A 107 -3.22 32.97 6.72
C LYS A 107 -2.21 33.68 5.84
N SER A 108 -2.70 34.30 4.77
CA SER A 108 -1.93 35.17 3.89
C SER A 108 -2.66 36.51 3.76
N GLY A 109 -2.07 37.58 4.32
CA GLY A 109 -2.77 38.85 4.48
C GLY A 109 -4.07 38.69 5.29
N THR A 110 -5.20 39.05 4.69
CA THR A 110 -6.53 38.93 5.32
C THR A 110 -7.23 37.60 5.08
N LYS A 111 -6.69 36.73 4.22
CA LYS A 111 -7.30 35.46 3.81
C LYS A 111 -6.82 34.30 4.69
N THR A 112 -7.73 33.38 5.01
CA THR A 112 -7.46 32.21 5.88
C THR A 112 -7.92 30.93 5.19
N SER A 113 -7.05 29.93 5.06
CA SER A 113 -7.34 28.67 4.39
C SER A 113 -8.48 27.89 5.05
N ALA A 114 -9.03 26.90 4.35
CA ALA A 114 -9.70 25.79 5.03
C ALA A 114 -8.70 25.04 5.93
N PRO A 115 -9.15 24.36 7.00
CA PRO A 115 -8.25 23.66 7.91
C PRO A 115 -7.64 22.40 7.29
N GLY A 116 -6.34 22.21 7.50
CA GLY A 116 -5.67 20.91 7.41
C GLY A 116 -5.80 20.16 8.74
N TRP A 117 -6.00 18.84 8.69
CA TRP A 117 -6.27 18.04 9.89
C TRP A 117 -5.05 17.24 10.35
N VAL A 118 -4.65 17.44 11.60
CA VAL A 118 -3.59 16.65 12.26
C VAL A 118 -4.21 15.86 13.41
N ASN A 119 -3.74 14.63 13.62
CA ASN A 119 -4.27 13.67 14.60
C ASN A 119 -5.74 13.30 14.43
N ARG A 120 -6.42 13.70 13.34
CA ARG A 120 -7.75 13.19 13.03
C ARG A 120 -7.66 11.72 12.67
N ALA A 121 -8.61 10.91 13.17
CA ALA A 121 -8.69 9.49 12.83
C ALA A 121 -8.77 9.30 11.31
N ASP A 122 -8.02 8.33 10.77
CA ASP A 122 -7.99 8.02 9.35
C ASP A 122 -7.98 6.50 9.20
N GLY A 123 -9.16 5.90 9.04
CA GLY A 123 -9.32 4.44 8.93
C GLY A 123 -9.17 3.96 7.49
N TRP A 124 -8.45 2.86 7.27
CA TRP A 124 -8.01 2.40 5.94
C TRP A 124 -8.62 1.06 5.56
N HIS A 125 -8.42 0.03 6.39
CA HIS A 125 -8.74 -1.35 6.05
C HIS A 125 -9.43 -2.05 7.23
N TYR A 126 -10.50 -2.79 6.95
CA TYR A 126 -11.09 -3.72 7.89
C TYR A 126 -10.28 -5.01 7.88
N LEU A 127 -9.57 -5.31 8.96
CA LEU A 127 -8.97 -6.62 9.13
C LEU A 127 -10.05 -7.62 9.58
N ASP A 128 -9.81 -8.90 9.31
CA ASP A 128 -10.70 -10.01 9.70
C ASP A 128 -12.03 -10.06 8.93
N LEU A 129 -12.30 -9.09 8.05
CA LEU A 129 -13.44 -9.09 7.13
C LEU A 129 -12.94 -9.39 5.72
N ALA A 130 -12.82 -10.68 5.37
CA ALA A 130 -12.56 -11.11 3.98
C ALA A 130 -13.80 -10.87 3.12
N GLY A 131 -14.20 -9.63 2.94
CA GLY A 131 -15.36 -9.22 2.17
C GLY A 131 -16.07 -8.05 2.82
N ARG A 132 -16.96 -7.44 2.05
CA ARG A 132 -17.75 -6.29 2.47
C ARG A 132 -18.97 -6.70 3.28
N GLU A 133 -18.81 -7.67 4.18
CA GLU A 133 -19.89 -8.29 4.94
C GLU A 133 -19.58 -8.28 6.44
N ILE A 134 -20.62 -8.13 7.26
CA ILE A 134 -20.50 -8.13 8.73
C ILE A 134 -21.72 -8.81 9.36
N ALA A 135 -21.54 -9.51 10.48
CA ALA A 135 -22.65 -10.03 11.27
C ALA A 135 -22.81 -9.20 12.56
N PRO A 136 -24.03 -9.09 13.13
CA PRO A 136 -24.20 -8.51 14.46
C PRO A 136 -23.31 -9.21 15.49
N SER A 137 -22.73 -8.44 16.42
CA SER A 137 -21.81 -8.94 17.45
C SER A 137 -20.51 -9.58 16.93
N PHE A 138 -20.17 -9.42 15.66
CA PHE A 138 -18.92 -9.95 15.11
C PHE A 138 -17.71 -9.09 15.52
N PRO A 139 -16.62 -9.69 16.06
CA PRO A 139 -15.39 -8.97 16.37
C PRO A 139 -14.55 -8.73 15.11
N PHE A 140 -14.00 -7.54 14.96
CA PHE A 140 -13.11 -7.20 13.84
C PHE A 140 -12.13 -6.10 14.24
N ARG A 141 -11.12 -5.86 13.40
CA ARG A 141 -10.15 -4.78 13.61
C ARG A 141 -10.15 -3.82 12.44
N ILE A 142 -9.69 -2.61 12.71
CA ILE A 142 -9.48 -1.55 11.72
C ILE A 142 -8.03 -1.11 11.81
N THR A 143 -7.35 -0.99 10.67
CA THR A 143 -6.04 -0.33 10.57
C THR A 143 -6.16 1.03 9.91
N GLY A 144 -5.20 1.91 10.17
CA GLY A 144 -5.19 3.26 9.67
C GLY A 144 -4.17 4.14 10.40
N ARG A 145 -4.41 5.45 10.45
CA ARG A 145 -3.62 6.41 11.23
C ARG A 145 -4.46 7.07 12.30
N ASN A 146 -3.80 7.46 13.39
CA ASN A 146 -4.42 8.22 14.49
C ASN A 146 -5.68 7.58 15.07
N LEU A 147 -5.79 6.25 15.03
CA LEU A 147 -7.01 5.54 15.44
C LEU A 147 -7.13 5.45 16.96
N ALA A 148 -6.01 5.48 17.68
CA ALA A 148 -5.99 5.46 19.13
C ALA A 148 -4.77 6.24 19.66
N PHE A 149 -4.95 6.89 20.80
CA PHE A 149 -3.86 7.54 21.52
C PHE A 149 -3.91 7.18 23.01
N PRO A 150 -2.77 7.17 23.71
CA PRO A 150 -2.75 7.03 25.16
C PRO A 150 -3.66 8.06 25.83
N GLY A 151 -4.54 7.60 26.74
CA GLY A 151 -5.48 8.46 27.47
C GLY A 151 -6.76 8.85 26.70
N ALA A 152 -6.88 8.52 25.41
CA ALA A 152 -8.09 8.72 24.62
C ALA A 152 -8.89 7.42 24.46
N THR A 153 -10.22 7.53 24.34
CA THR A 153 -11.10 6.37 24.13
C THR A 153 -11.58 6.34 22.67
N PRO A 154 -11.02 5.46 21.81
CA PRO A 154 -11.48 5.37 20.43
C PRO A 154 -12.92 4.88 20.34
N GLN A 155 -13.61 5.30 19.28
CA GLN A 155 -15.01 5.02 19.04
C GLN A 155 -15.22 4.60 17.58
N VAL A 156 -16.20 3.73 17.37
CA VAL A 156 -16.62 3.27 16.05
C VAL A 156 -18.15 3.28 16.00
N ARG A 157 -18.73 3.79 14.91
CA ARG A 157 -20.18 3.77 14.67
C ARG A 157 -20.52 3.26 13.29
N PHE A 158 -21.70 2.67 13.18
CA PHE A 158 -22.30 2.18 11.95
C PHE A 158 -23.45 3.11 11.58
N VAL A 159 -23.40 3.70 10.39
CA VAL A 159 -24.41 4.62 9.84
C VAL A 159 -25.16 3.89 8.73
N ASN A 160 -26.45 3.66 8.92
CA ASN A 160 -27.29 2.97 7.95
C ASN A 160 -27.31 3.74 6.62
N ALA A 161 -26.97 3.09 5.52
CA ALA A 161 -26.82 3.73 4.22
C ALA A 161 -28.15 4.26 3.65
N ALA A 162 -29.29 3.68 4.04
CA ALA A 162 -30.60 4.06 3.53
C ALA A 162 -31.26 5.21 4.31
N ASN A 163 -31.12 5.23 5.65
CA ASN A 163 -31.84 6.19 6.50
C ASN A 163 -30.96 7.02 7.46
N GLY A 164 -29.64 6.80 7.47
CA GLY A 164 -28.71 7.53 8.33
C GLY A 164 -28.73 7.13 9.81
N GLY A 165 -29.50 6.12 10.21
CA GLY A 165 -29.57 5.63 11.59
C GLY A 165 -28.21 5.16 12.11
N VAL A 166 -27.86 5.55 13.34
CA VAL A 166 -26.52 5.35 13.92
C VAL A 166 -26.55 4.29 15.02
N LEU A 167 -25.62 3.33 14.96
CA LEU A 167 -25.39 2.32 16.01
C LEU A 167 -23.93 2.31 16.41
N ALA A 168 -23.63 2.37 17.71
CA ALA A 168 -22.26 2.32 18.22
C ALA A 168 -21.74 0.88 18.28
N ALA A 169 -20.50 0.67 17.85
CA ALA A 169 -19.77 -0.57 18.11
C ALA A 169 -19.43 -0.67 19.61
N SER A 170 -19.21 -1.89 20.09
CA SER A 170 -18.76 -2.14 21.47
C SER A 170 -17.32 -2.63 21.51
N GLY A 171 -16.73 -2.66 22.70
CA GLY A 171 -15.37 -3.19 22.91
C GLY A 171 -14.27 -2.47 22.13
N VAL A 172 -14.49 -1.20 21.77
CA VAL A 172 -13.52 -0.42 20.98
C VAL A 172 -12.27 -0.15 21.79
N GLY A 173 -11.10 -0.55 21.29
CA GLY A 173 -9.84 -0.33 21.96
C GLY A 173 -8.63 -0.42 21.04
N SER A 174 -7.49 0.11 21.47
CA SER A 174 -6.23 0.07 20.72
C SER A 174 -5.70 -1.36 20.52
N THR A 175 -4.97 -1.58 19.42
CA THR A 175 -4.16 -2.78 19.20
C THR A 175 -2.72 -2.67 19.74
N GLY A 176 -2.42 -1.64 20.55
CA GLY A 176 -1.10 -1.40 21.15
C GLY A 176 -0.41 -0.13 20.65
N ASP A 177 -0.99 0.57 19.68
CA ASP A 177 -0.48 1.80 19.09
C ASP A 177 -1.61 2.61 18.42
N SER A 178 -1.24 3.67 17.70
CA SER A 178 -2.15 4.58 16.99
C SER A 178 -2.57 4.12 15.60
N LEU A 179 -2.08 2.96 15.14
CA LEU A 179 -2.29 2.47 13.78
C LEU A 179 -3.38 1.40 13.69
N GLY A 180 -3.98 0.98 14.80
CA GLY A 180 -5.06 0.02 14.79
C GLY A 180 -5.96 0.04 16.02
N ILE A 181 -7.20 -0.36 15.80
CA ILE A 181 -8.21 -0.60 16.83
C ILE A 181 -8.91 -1.94 16.62
N LYS A 182 -9.41 -2.53 17.70
CA LYS A 182 -10.32 -3.67 17.70
C LYS A 182 -11.69 -3.21 18.15
N CYS A 183 -12.75 -3.84 17.66
CA CYS A 183 -14.12 -3.55 18.06
C CYS A 183 -15.07 -4.72 17.76
N VAL A 184 -16.29 -4.62 18.24
CA VAL A 184 -17.37 -5.60 18.03
C VAL A 184 -18.56 -4.90 17.39
N ALA A 185 -19.08 -5.46 16.29
CA ALA A 185 -20.22 -4.91 15.58
C ALA A 185 -21.48 -4.83 16.48
N PRO A 186 -22.33 -3.80 16.35
CA PRO A 186 -23.53 -3.67 17.16
C PRO A 186 -24.50 -4.86 16.99
N LEU A 187 -25.13 -5.28 18.09
CA LEU A 187 -26.16 -6.33 18.04
C LEU A 187 -27.40 -5.91 17.22
N GLY A 188 -27.72 -4.61 17.21
CA GLY A 188 -28.91 -4.06 16.54
C GLY A 188 -28.79 -3.86 15.02
N LEU A 189 -27.73 -4.35 14.38
CA LEU A 189 -27.59 -4.26 12.93
C LEU A 189 -28.73 -5.02 12.22
N SER A 190 -29.40 -4.35 11.28
CA SER A 190 -30.51 -4.95 10.53
C SER A 190 -29.99 -5.85 9.41
N ILE A 191 -30.36 -7.13 9.42
CA ILE A 191 -29.94 -8.10 8.40
C ILE A 191 -30.43 -7.66 7.01
N GLY A 192 -29.54 -7.73 6.01
CA GLY A 192 -29.80 -7.33 4.64
C GLY A 192 -29.64 -5.82 4.38
N ALA A 193 -29.45 -5.00 5.43
CA ALA A 193 -29.15 -3.59 5.27
C ALA A 193 -27.64 -3.34 5.10
N GLU A 194 -27.31 -2.18 4.55
CA GLU A 194 -25.95 -1.72 4.36
C GLU A 194 -25.60 -0.59 5.33
N TYR A 195 -24.39 -0.59 5.88
CA TYR A 195 -23.91 0.43 6.81
C TYR A 195 -22.53 0.95 6.42
N HIS A 196 -22.36 2.26 6.43
CA HIS A 196 -21.03 2.87 6.47
C HIS A 196 -20.46 2.76 7.88
N VAL A 197 -19.15 2.54 8.01
CA VAL A 197 -18.46 2.60 9.30
C VAL A 197 -17.71 3.92 9.40
N GLU A 198 -17.81 4.57 10.55
CA GLU A 198 -17.09 5.80 10.86
C GLU A 198 -16.27 5.63 12.14
N VAL A 199 -15.05 6.15 12.13
CA VAL A 199 -14.07 6.06 13.23
C VAL A 199 -13.83 7.43 13.85
N ASN A 200 -13.57 7.43 15.15
CA ASN A 200 -13.15 8.58 15.93
C ASN A 200 -12.15 8.09 16.98
N ASN A 201 -11.11 8.86 17.28
CA ASN A 201 -10.07 8.45 18.22
C ASN A 201 -10.30 8.91 19.67
N GLY A 202 -11.43 9.57 19.93
CA GLY A 202 -11.85 10.03 21.25
C GLY A 202 -11.20 11.34 21.70
N LEU A 203 -10.42 11.99 20.84
CA LEU A 203 -9.78 13.27 21.17
C LEU A 203 -10.68 14.48 20.86
N ALA A 204 -11.72 14.33 20.04
CA ALA A 204 -12.71 15.36 19.74
C ALA A 204 -14.06 14.73 19.37
N ASN A 205 -15.18 15.36 19.73
CA ASN A 205 -16.53 14.81 19.51
C ASN A 205 -17.36 15.54 18.45
N LEU A 206 -16.74 16.43 17.68
CA LEU A 206 -17.38 17.20 16.61
C LEU A 206 -17.76 16.30 15.42
N PRO A 207 -18.78 16.65 14.62
CA PRO A 207 -19.11 15.92 13.40
C PRO A 207 -17.90 15.75 12.45
N SER A 208 -17.02 16.76 12.36
CA SER A 208 -15.80 16.74 11.54
C SER A 208 -14.69 15.80 12.04
N ALA A 209 -14.78 15.32 13.28
CA ALA A 209 -13.84 14.36 13.87
C ALA A 209 -14.19 12.90 13.54
N TRP A 210 -15.44 12.63 13.12
CA TRP A 210 -15.87 11.33 12.63
C TRP A 210 -15.45 11.16 11.18
N VAL A 211 -14.65 10.13 10.90
CA VAL A 211 -14.14 9.85 9.55
C VAL A 211 -14.72 8.55 9.04
N ARG A 212 -15.35 8.61 7.87
CA ARG A 212 -15.88 7.44 7.18
C ARG A 212 -14.76 6.58 6.60
N MET A 213 -14.84 5.28 6.85
CA MET A 213 -13.97 4.29 6.23
C MET A 213 -14.12 4.32 4.69
N PRO A 214 -13.04 4.14 3.92
CA PRO A 214 -13.10 4.15 2.46
C PRO A 214 -13.90 2.97 1.89
N GLY A 215 -14.43 3.16 0.67
CA GLY A 215 -15.19 2.14 -0.08
C GLY A 215 -16.71 2.20 0.12
N GLN A 216 -17.43 1.22 -0.45
CA GLN A 216 -18.90 1.07 -0.28
C GLN A 216 -19.25 0.75 1.21
N PRO A 217 -20.52 0.75 1.60
CA PRO A 217 -20.91 0.20 2.89
C PRO A 217 -20.63 -1.31 3.05
N LEU A 218 -20.76 -1.79 4.29
CA LEU A 218 -20.76 -3.21 4.66
C LEU A 218 -22.19 -3.76 4.63
N LEU A 219 -22.39 -4.91 3.99
CA LEU A 219 -23.63 -5.66 3.99
C LEU A 219 -23.78 -6.46 5.29
N VAL A 220 -24.90 -6.27 5.99
CA VAL A 220 -25.19 -7.02 7.21
C VAL A 220 -25.77 -8.39 6.85
N ARG A 221 -25.15 -9.44 7.36
CA ARG A 221 -25.63 -10.83 7.24
C ARG A 221 -26.08 -11.40 8.58
N ALA A 222 -26.83 -12.50 8.53
CA ALA A 222 -27.25 -13.22 9.72
C ALA A 222 -26.04 -13.77 10.49
N ILE A 223 -26.16 -13.83 11.82
CA ILE A 223 -25.23 -14.58 12.68
C ILE A 223 -25.33 -16.06 12.31
N GLY A 224 -24.20 -16.76 12.23
CA GLY A 224 -24.20 -18.20 11.99
C GLY A 224 -22.94 -18.88 12.49
N PHE A 225 -23.00 -20.22 12.55
CA PHE A 225 -21.92 -21.05 13.04
C PHE A 225 -20.82 -21.25 11.99
N ASP A 226 -19.60 -20.85 12.30
CA ASP A 226 -18.43 -21.02 11.44
C ASP A 226 -17.85 -22.43 11.59
N LEU A 227 -18.28 -23.33 10.71
CA LEU A 227 -17.94 -24.76 10.76
C LEU A 227 -16.43 -25.04 10.73
N PHE A 228 -15.66 -24.21 10.02
CA PHE A 228 -14.23 -24.41 9.82
C PHE A 228 -13.35 -23.42 10.59
N GLY A 229 -13.98 -22.58 11.42
CA GLY A 229 -13.28 -21.56 12.22
C GLY A 229 -12.46 -20.61 11.35
N LEU A 230 -12.98 -20.19 10.20
CA LEU A 230 -12.32 -19.26 9.29
C LEU A 230 -12.13 -17.87 9.91
N GLY A 231 -12.98 -17.50 10.87
CA GLY A 231 -12.88 -16.21 11.57
C GLY A 231 -13.33 -15.03 10.71
N VAL A 232 -14.24 -15.27 9.77
CA VAL A 232 -14.83 -14.27 8.87
C VAL A 232 -16.36 -14.44 8.84
N PRO A 233 -17.16 -13.38 8.62
CA PRO A 233 -18.62 -13.46 8.71
C PRO A 233 -19.26 -14.51 7.78
N TRP A 234 -18.70 -14.71 6.58
CA TRP A 234 -19.15 -15.73 5.63
C TRP A 234 -18.71 -17.15 5.91
N GLY A 235 -17.88 -17.39 6.94
CA GLY A 235 -17.57 -18.75 7.41
C GLY A 235 -18.83 -19.54 7.79
N SER A 236 -19.90 -18.83 8.19
CA SER A 236 -21.22 -19.38 8.42
C SER A 236 -21.92 -20.00 7.20
N ASP A 237 -21.52 -19.66 5.97
CA ASP A 237 -22.10 -20.24 4.74
C ASP A 237 -21.85 -21.77 4.63
N PHE A 238 -20.86 -22.28 5.36
CA PHE A 238 -20.53 -23.69 5.44
C PHE A 238 -21.36 -24.47 6.46
N ALA A 239 -22.15 -23.81 7.33
CA ALA A 239 -22.96 -24.47 8.34
C ALA A 239 -23.94 -25.50 7.75
N LYS A 240 -24.40 -25.28 6.50
CA LYS A 240 -25.26 -26.22 5.76
C LYS A 240 -24.61 -27.58 5.47
N MET A 241 -23.30 -27.70 5.61
CA MET A 241 -22.54 -28.94 5.42
C MET A 241 -22.46 -29.79 6.69
N LEU A 242 -22.92 -29.26 7.85
CA LEU A 242 -23.00 -30.03 9.09
C LEU A 242 -23.79 -31.33 8.87
N GLY A 243 -23.19 -32.46 9.25
CA GLY A 243 -23.78 -33.79 9.07
C GLY A 243 -23.79 -34.33 7.63
N ARG A 244 -23.32 -33.57 6.63
CA ARG A 244 -23.25 -33.99 5.22
C ARG A 244 -21.83 -34.40 4.85
N VAL A 245 -21.39 -35.54 5.36
CA VAL A 245 -20.02 -36.03 5.18
C VAL A 245 -20.01 -37.27 4.29
N ILE A 246 -19.22 -37.22 3.21
CA ILE A 246 -18.96 -38.34 2.31
C ILE A 246 -17.54 -38.85 2.58
N ASN A 247 -17.42 -40.03 3.17
CA ASN A 247 -16.13 -40.70 3.37
C ASN A 247 -15.70 -41.40 2.07
N VAL A 248 -14.53 -41.04 1.54
CA VAL A 248 -14.02 -41.59 0.27
C VAL A 248 -13.71 -43.09 0.32
N LYS A 249 -13.46 -43.66 1.52
CA LYS A 249 -13.30 -45.10 1.73
C LYS A 249 -14.63 -45.84 1.91
N GLY A 250 -15.74 -45.09 2.01
CA GLY A 250 -17.08 -45.66 2.19
C GLY A 250 -17.55 -46.47 0.98
N ILE A 251 -18.50 -47.37 1.23
CA ILE A 251 -19.12 -48.22 0.21
C ILE A 251 -19.65 -47.33 -0.92
N GLY A 252 -19.22 -47.61 -2.15
CA GLY A 252 -19.65 -46.91 -3.36
C GLY A 252 -18.64 -45.87 -3.88
N PHE A 253 -17.64 -45.50 -3.09
CA PHE A 253 -16.48 -44.71 -3.52
C PHE A 253 -15.21 -45.56 -3.49
N ASN A 254 -15.00 -46.33 -2.41
CA ASN A 254 -13.95 -47.36 -2.29
C ASN A 254 -12.52 -46.88 -2.58
N ALA A 255 -12.17 -45.63 -2.23
CA ALA A 255 -10.78 -45.18 -2.27
C ALA A 255 -9.92 -46.05 -1.32
N VAL A 256 -8.70 -46.36 -1.72
CA VAL A 256 -7.78 -47.25 -1.01
C VAL A 256 -6.90 -46.45 -0.05
N GLY A 257 -6.30 -45.35 -0.51
CA GLY A 257 -5.43 -44.49 0.30
C GLY A 257 -4.11 -45.16 0.73
N ASN A 258 -3.54 -46.01 -0.12
CA ASN A 258 -2.26 -46.71 0.14
C ASN A 258 -1.04 -46.13 -0.61
N GLY A 259 -1.22 -45.06 -1.38
CA GLY A 259 -0.19 -44.36 -2.16
C GLY A 259 0.17 -45.04 -3.48
N VAL A 260 -0.47 -46.16 -3.81
CA VAL A 260 -0.19 -46.96 -5.02
C VAL A 260 -1.41 -47.04 -5.93
N ALA A 261 -2.58 -47.35 -5.38
CA ALA A 261 -3.82 -47.40 -6.14
C ALA A 261 -4.25 -45.99 -6.56
N ASP A 262 -4.69 -45.83 -7.81
CA ASP A 262 -5.22 -44.55 -8.29
C ASP A 262 -6.61 -44.30 -7.69
N ASP A 263 -6.68 -43.36 -6.74
CA ASP A 263 -7.87 -42.98 -6.00
C ASP A 263 -8.64 -41.82 -6.66
N ARG A 264 -8.14 -41.30 -7.79
CA ARG A 264 -8.71 -40.11 -8.46
C ARG A 264 -10.20 -40.27 -8.76
N ALA A 265 -10.61 -41.38 -9.36
CA ALA A 265 -12.00 -41.60 -9.76
C ALA A 265 -12.95 -41.70 -8.56
N ALA A 266 -12.51 -42.36 -7.48
CA ALA A 266 -13.26 -42.48 -6.24
C ALA A 266 -13.48 -41.10 -5.58
N ILE A 267 -12.42 -40.31 -5.50
CA ILE A 267 -12.47 -38.96 -4.88
C ILE A 267 -13.27 -37.99 -5.74
N GLN A 268 -13.10 -38.00 -7.07
CA GLN A 268 -13.90 -37.14 -7.96
C GLN A 268 -15.39 -37.47 -7.86
N LYS A 269 -15.75 -38.77 -7.82
CA LYS A 269 -17.14 -39.19 -7.61
C LYS A 269 -17.72 -38.68 -6.29
N ALA A 270 -16.92 -38.66 -5.21
CA ALA A 270 -17.34 -38.10 -3.94
C ALA A 270 -17.58 -36.58 -4.01
N ILE A 271 -16.71 -35.84 -4.70
CA ILE A 271 -16.88 -34.39 -4.95
C ILE A 271 -18.16 -34.13 -5.74
N ASP A 272 -18.38 -34.86 -6.83
CA ASP A 272 -19.56 -34.68 -7.68
C ASP A 272 -20.85 -35.04 -6.93
N THR A 273 -20.81 -36.09 -6.10
CA THR A 273 -21.96 -36.49 -5.26
C THR A 273 -22.28 -35.45 -4.20
N ALA A 274 -21.26 -34.92 -3.50
CA ALA A 274 -21.46 -33.86 -2.50
C ALA A 274 -22.09 -32.62 -3.14
N SER A 275 -21.60 -32.22 -4.32
CA SER A 275 -22.17 -31.09 -5.08
C SER A 275 -23.62 -31.35 -5.49
N ALA A 276 -23.94 -32.55 -5.99
CA ALA A 276 -25.30 -32.91 -6.41
C ALA A 276 -26.30 -32.92 -5.26
N MET A 277 -25.84 -33.17 -4.02
CA MET A 277 -26.64 -33.08 -2.80
C MET A 277 -26.83 -31.63 -2.28
N GLY A 278 -26.41 -30.63 -3.05
CA GLY A 278 -26.44 -29.22 -2.65
C GLY A 278 -25.28 -28.79 -1.74
N GLY A 279 -24.25 -29.63 -1.63
CA GLY A 279 -23.02 -29.37 -0.90
C GLY A 279 -22.77 -30.31 0.29
N GLY A 280 -21.51 -30.42 0.67
CA GLY A 280 -21.07 -31.29 1.76
C GLY A 280 -19.54 -31.36 1.90
N VAL A 281 -19.11 -32.12 2.90
CA VAL A 281 -17.70 -32.41 3.17
C VAL A 281 -17.32 -33.74 2.52
N VAL A 282 -16.32 -33.73 1.66
CA VAL A 282 -15.65 -34.95 1.20
C VAL A 282 -14.50 -35.23 2.15
N TYR A 283 -14.65 -36.28 2.96
CA TYR A 283 -13.72 -36.65 4.02
C TYR A 283 -12.73 -37.72 3.55
N LEU A 284 -11.44 -37.45 3.74
CA LEU A 284 -10.32 -38.35 3.49
C LEU A 284 -9.77 -38.87 4.82
N PRO A 285 -10.08 -40.11 5.23
CA PRO A 285 -9.40 -40.76 6.35
C PRO A 285 -7.88 -40.78 6.16
N SER A 286 -7.14 -41.07 7.23
CA SER A 286 -5.70 -41.25 7.19
C SER A 286 -5.28 -42.19 6.05
N GLY A 287 -4.24 -41.78 5.30
CA GLY A 287 -3.76 -42.47 4.12
C GLY A 287 -3.09 -41.55 3.11
N VAL A 288 -2.46 -42.17 2.11
CA VAL A 288 -1.87 -41.50 0.95
C VAL A 288 -2.69 -41.85 -0.27
N TYR A 289 -3.28 -40.88 -0.94
CA TYR A 289 -4.16 -41.08 -2.08
C TYR A 289 -3.41 -40.69 -3.34
N ALA A 290 -3.07 -41.68 -4.16
CA ALA A 290 -2.44 -41.45 -5.45
C ALA A 290 -3.48 -40.93 -6.44
N ILE A 291 -3.19 -39.81 -7.10
CA ILE A 291 -4.10 -39.13 -8.01
C ILE A 291 -3.50 -39.15 -9.42
N GLY A 292 -4.05 -40.02 -10.27
CA GLY A 292 -3.71 -40.09 -11.69
C GLY A 292 -4.15 -38.84 -12.46
N VAL A 293 -3.58 -38.67 -13.65
CA VAL A 293 -4.00 -37.63 -14.61
C VAL A 293 -5.14 -38.16 -15.47
N THR A 294 -6.11 -37.30 -15.80
CA THR A 294 -7.10 -37.55 -16.84
C THR A 294 -6.98 -36.49 -17.92
N SER A 295 -6.97 -36.91 -19.18
CA SER A 295 -6.93 -36.03 -20.34
C SER A 295 -8.31 -35.98 -20.99
N SER A 296 -8.87 -34.78 -21.18
CA SER A 296 -10.08 -34.58 -21.99
C SER A 296 -9.96 -33.30 -22.81
N GLY A 297 -10.27 -33.37 -24.11
CA GLY A 297 -10.21 -32.21 -25.01
C GLY A 297 -8.82 -31.55 -25.13
N GLY A 298 -7.74 -32.30 -24.92
CA GLY A 298 -6.36 -31.78 -24.94
C GLY A 298 -5.94 -31.07 -23.65
N VAL A 299 -6.73 -31.19 -22.58
CA VAL A 299 -6.44 -30.60 -21.27
C VAL A 299 -6.31 -31.70 -20.22
N ASP A 300 -5.22 -31.65 -19.47
CA ASP A 300 -4.96 -32.54 -18.35
C ASP A 300 -5.51 -31.94 -17.05
N TYR A 301 -6.32 -32.72 -16.33
CA TYR A 301 -6.78 -32.38 -14.99
C TYR A 301 -6.75 -33.62 -14.07
N ASN A 302 -6.52 -33.37 -12.78
CA ASN A 302 -6.49 -34.40 -11.74
C ASN A 302 -7.83 -34.41 -11.01
N LEU A 303 -8.01 -33.51 -10.02
CA LEU A 303 -9.28 -33.30 -9.32
C LEU A 303 -9.88 -31.94 -9.69
N VAL A 304 -11.20 -31.91 -9.91
CA VAL A 304 -11.95 -30.70 -10.20
C VAL A 304 -12.93 -30.43 -9.07
N MET A 305 -12.73 -29.31 -8.38
CA MET A 305 -13.61 -28.88 -7.29
C MET A 305 -14.94 -28.33 -7.80
N LYS A 306 -15.96 -28.40 -6.94
CA LYS A 306 -17.32 -27.91 -7.17
C LYS A 306 -17.72 -26.91 -6.08
N SER A 307 -18.74 -26.08 -6.38
CA SER A 307 -19.29 -25.14 -5.41
C SER A 307 -19.92 -25.90 -4.26
N ASN A 308 -19.88 -25.33 -3.06
CA ASN A 308 -20.44 -25.95 -1.85
C ASN A 308 -19.77 -27.27 -1.45
N VAL A 309 -18.53 -27.53 -1.88
CA VAL A 309 -17.78 -28.73 -1.50
C VAL A 309 -16.52 -28.35 -0.74
N VAL A 310 -16.31 -28.98 0.42
CA VAL A 310 -15.05 -28.91 1.16
C VAL A 310 -14.35 -30.25 1.10
N LEU A 311 -13.09 -30.25 0.69
CA LEU A 311 -12.23 -31.43 0.75
C LEU A 311 -11.48 -31.41 2.08
N MET A 312 -11.74 -32.40 2.93
CA MET A 312 -11.26 -32.42 4.32
C MET A 312 -10.45 -33.69 4.59
N GLY A 313 -9.22 -33.54 5.07
CA GLY A 313 -8.44 -34.65 5.60
C GLY A 313 -8.70 -34.91 7.08
N GLU A 314 -8.21 -36.04 7.55
CA GLU A 314 -8.19 -36.38 8.97
C GLU A 314 -7.18 -35.50 9.72
N GLY A 315 -6.14 -34.99 9.06
CA GLY A 315 -5.16 -34.07 9.63
C GLY A 315 -4.06 -33.75 8.62
N MET A 316 -3.42 -32.60 8.76
CA MET A 316 -2.38 -32.13 7.85
C MET A 316 -1.29 -33.20 7.60
N THR A 317 -0.88 -33.93 8.63
CA THR A 317 0.14 -35.00 8.54
C THR A 317 -0.42 -36.42 8.36
N ARG A 318 -1.75 -36.57 8.26
CA ARG A 318 -2.43 -37.88 8.23
C ARG A 318 -3.02 -38.23 6.87
N SER A 319 -3.55 -37.24 6.15
CA SER A 319 -4.19 -37.43 4.85
C SER A 319 -3.41 -36.69 3.78
N THR A 320 -2.85 -37.42 2.82
CA THR A 320 -2.01 -36.86 1.76
C THR A 320 -2.59 -37.19 0.39
N LEU A 321 -2.84 -36.17 -0.43
CA LEU A 321 -3.05 -36.33 -1.87
C LEU A 321 -1.69 -36.21 -2.56
N VAL A 322 -1.36 -37.15 -3.45
CA VAL A 322 -0.11 -37.10 -4.22
C VAL A 322 -0.39 -37.32 -5.70
N THR A 323 0.14 -36.45 -6.56
CA THR A 323 0.05 -36.66 -8.02
C THR A 323 0.95 -37.83 -8.42
N THR A 324 0.45 -38.78 -9.22
CA THR A 324 1.28 -39.86 -9.81
C THR A 324 1.74 -39.57 -11.24
N GLY A 325 1.31 -38.44 -11.82
CA GLY A 325 1.72 -37.90 -13.12
C GLY A 325 1.34 -36.43 -13.22
N GLY A 326 1.83 -35.73 -14.25
CA GLY A 326 1.47 -34.32 -14.50
C GLY A 326 1.37 -34.04 -15.99
N GLY A 327 0.35 -33.25 -16.33
CA GLY A 327 0.10 -32.78 -17.69
C GLY A 327 0.86 -31.52 -18.05
N SER A 328 0.72 -31.07 -19.30
CA SER A 328 1.16 -29.74 -19.74
C SER A 328 -0.04 -28.80 -19.88
N GLY A 329 0.08 -27.56 -19.41
CA GLY A 329 -0.92 -26.50 -19.62
C GLY A 329 -1.49 -25.85 -18.35
N LEU A 330 -2.41 -24.90 -18.54
CA LEU A 330 -2.95 -24.04 -17.48
C LEU A 330 -3.72 -24.81 -16.39
N HIS A 331 -4.21 -26.01 -16.66
CA HIS A 331 -4.98 -26.83 -15.70
C HIS A 331 -4.14 -27.96 -15.07
N ALA A 332 -2.85 -28.06 -15.40
CA ALA A 332 -1.95 -29.15 -15.01
C ALA A 332 -1.51 -29.08 -13.53
N GLY A 333 -2.48 -29.18 -12.63
CA GLY A 333 -2.27 -29.22 -11.19
C GLY A 333 -3.03 -30.34 -10.49
N LEU A 334 -2.63 -30.66 -9.27
CA LEU A 334 -3.28 -31.69 -8.46
C LEU A 334 -4.78 -31.39 -8.23
N VAL A 335 -5.10 -30.11 -7.99
CA VAL A 335 -6.48 -29.66 -7.84
C VAL A 335 -6.75 -28.39 -8.66
N TYR A 336 -7.83 -28.43 -9.42
CA TYR A 336 -8.33 -27.33 -10.23
C TYR A 336 -9.70 -26.85 -9.71
N VAL A 337 -9.84 -25.54 -9.53
CA VAL A 337 -11.10 -24.87 -9.18
C VAL A 337 -11.51 -24.00 -10.37
N PRO A 338 -12.57 -24.38 -11.11
CA PRO A 338 -13.01 -23.62 -12.29
C PRO A 338 -13.58 -22.24 -11.94
N PRO A 339 -13.64 -21.30 -12.91
CA PRO A 339 -14.23 -19.97 -12.71
C PRO A 339 -15.68 -20.04 -12.24
N GLY A 340 -16.09 -19.02 -11.46
CA GLY A 340 -17.47 -18.85 -10.99
C GLY A 340 -17.90 -19.80 -9.87
N HIS A 341 -16.98 -20.60 -9.33
CA HIS A 341 -17.28 -21.51 -8.22
C HIS A 341 -17.16 -20.80 -6.87
N THR A 342 -18.00 -21.18 -5.90
CA THR A 342 -18.10 -20.49 -4.60
C THR A 342 -18.37 -21.41 -3.43
N THR A 343 -18.04 -20.94 -2.22
CA THR A 343 -18.30 -21.64 -0.95
C THR A 343 -17.64 -23.02 -0.95
N LEU A 344 -16.32 -23.04 -1.13
CA LEU A 344 -15.53 -24.27 -1.23
C LEU A 344 -14.20 -24.12 -0.51
N GLY A 345 -13.50 -25.22 -0.24
CA GLY A 345 -12.19 -25.10 0.38
C GLY A 345 -11.52 -26.43 0.70
N PHE A 346 -10.34 -26.29 1.30
CA PHE A 346 -9.49 -27.40 1.72
C PHE A 346 -9.21 -27.28 3.21
N TYR A 347 -9.36 -28.40 3.92
CA TYR A 347 -9.22 -28.43 5.38
C TYR A 347 -8.40 -29.63 5.87
N ASN A 348 -7.35 -29.39 6.66
CA ASN A 348 -6.62 -30.43 7.39
C ASN A 348 -6.04 -31.57 6.52
N LEU A 349 -5.36 -31.25 5.42
CA LEU A 349 -4.71 -32.26 4.56
C LEU A 349 -3.41 -31.77 3.91
N THR A 350 -2.56 -32.70 3.48
CA THR A 350 -1.39 -32.41 2.63
C THR A 350 -1.71 -32.68 1.17
N MET A 351 -1.26 -31.79 0.29
CA MET A 351 -1.32 -31.89 -1.16
C MET A 351 0.09 -31.81 -1.72
N ARG A 352 0.56 -32.89 -2.35
CA ARG A 352 1.93 -32.99 -2.86
C ARG A 352 1.93 -33.11 -4.39
N GLY A 353 2.44 -32.09 -5.05
CA GLY A 353 2.75 -32.09 -6.47
C GLY A 353 4.05 -32.84 -6.75
N GLY A 354 4.05 -33.71 -7.74
CA GLY A 354 5.23 -34.43 -8.24
C GLY A 354 6.01 -33.62 -9.30
N PRO A 355 7.06 -34.21 -9.89
CA PRO A 355 7.99 -33.51 -10.80
C PRO A 355 7.35 -32.82 -12.03
N LYS A 356 6.19 -33.33 -12.48
CA LYS A 356 5.44 -32.79 -13.63
C LYS A 356 4.29 -31.86 -13.23
N CYS A 357 4.13 -31.58 -11.94
CA CYS A 357 3.05 -30.73 -11.43
C CYS A 357 3.40 -29.26 -11.68
N SER A 358 2.60 -28.56 -12.49
CA SER A 358 2.83 -27.13 -12.75
C SER A 358 2.39 -26.27 -11.56
N MET A 359 1.34 -26.72 -10.87
CA MET A 359 0.87 -26.09 -9.63
C MET A 359 0.08 -27.06 -8.76
N VAL A 360 0.22 -27.02 -7.44
CA VAL A 360 -0.52 -27.97 -6.58
C VAL A 360 -2.02 -27.64 -6.57
N VAL A 361 -2.37 -26.37 -6.31
CA VAL A 361 -3.75 -25.90 -6.37
C VAL A 361 -3.87 -24.69 -7.29
N ASN A 362 -4.85 -24.74 -8.18
CA ASN A 362 -5.15 -23.67 -9.12
C ASN A 362 -6.59 -23.18 -9.00
N TYR A 363 -6.75 -21.90 -8.69
CA TYR A 363 -8.04 -21.22 -8.63
C TYR A 363 -8.19 -20.20 -9.76
N PHE A 364 -9.36 -20.23 -10.41
CA PHE A 364 -9.83 -19.15 -11.28
C PHE A 364 -11.13 -18.59 -10.74
N ALA A 365 -11.22 -17.28 -10.58
CA ALA A 365 -12.43 -16.53 -10.27
C ALA A 365 -13.32 -17.13 -9.16
N ALA A 366 -12.69 -17.73 -8.15
CA ALA A 366 -13.40 -18.36 -7.03
C ALA A 366 -13.70 -17.33 -5.94
N ILE A 367 -14.91 -17.40 -5.38
CA ILE A 367 -15.40 -16.45 -4.38
C ILE A 367 -15.80 -17.20 -3.11
N ARG A 368 -15.50 -16.68 -1.91
CA ARG A 368 -15.76 -17.37 -0.63
C ARG A 368 -15.11 -18.75 -0.60
N ALA A 369 -13.79 -18.75 -0.71
CA ALA A 369 -13.02 -19.99 -0.68
C ALA A 369 -11.86 -19.91 0.30
N PHE A 370 -11.45 -21.07 0.82
CA PHE A 370 -10.43 -21.12 1.86
C PHE A 370 -9.46 -22.30 1.73
N ILE A 371 -8.28 -22.11 2.33
CA ILE A 371 -7.34 -23.17 2.66
C ILE A 371 -7.01 -23.01 4.15
N ALA A 372 -7.31 -24.04 4.95
CA ALA A 372 -7.08 -24.00 6.39
C ALA A 372 -6.48 -25.31 6.92
N GLY A 373 -5.40 -25.22 7.70
CA GLY A 373 -4.75 -26.43 8.24
C GLY A 373 -4.13 -27.33 7.17
N CYS A 374 -3.78 -26.79 6.00
CA CYS A 374 -3.24 -27.58 4.88
C CYS A 374 -1.75 -27.38 4.67
N ARG A 375 -1.12 -28.35 4.01
CA ARG A 375 0.25 -28.22 3.48
C ARG A 375 0.27 -28.50 1.99
N LEU A 376 0.73 -27.55 1.19
CA LEU A 376 0.91 -27.69 -0.25
C LEU A 376 2.40 -27.77 -0.54
N GLU A 377 2.85 -28.92 -1.02
CA GLU A 377 4.24 -29.18 -1.37
C GLU A 377 4.38 -29.28 -2.88
N ASN A 378 5.14 -28.38 -3.47
CA ASN A 378 5.44 -28.40 -4.88
C ASN A 378 6.86 -28.91 -5.11
N HIS A 379 6.97 -30.07 -5.77
CA HIS A 379 8.25 -30.62 -6.23
C HIS A 379 8.37 -30.61 -7.77
N GLY A 380 7.61 -29.75 -8.44
CA GLY A 380 7.66 -29.56 -9.89
C GLY A 380 8.95 -28.90 -10.39
N GLY A 381 9.16 -28.87 -11.70
CA GLY A 381 10.32 -28.21 -12.33
C GLY A 381 10.30 -26.66 -12.25
N GLN A 382 11.10 -25.99 -13.09
CA GLN A 382 11.16 -24.53 -13.12
C GLN A 382 9.82 -23.89 -13.49
N GLY A 383 9.48 -22.76 -12.86
CA GLY A 383 8.25 -21.99 -13.14
C GLY A 383 6.98 -22.54 -12.50
N THR A 384 7.11 -23.50 -11.58
CA THR A 384 5.99 -24.16 -10.91
C THR A 384 5.59 -23.44 -9.62
N ARG A 385 4.43 -23.80 -9.04
CA ARG A 385 3.85 -23.08 -7.90
C ARG A 385 3.20 -24.00 -6.87
N SER A 386 3.24 -23.66 -5.59
CA SER A 386 2.36 -24.36 -4.63
C SER A 386 0.90 -23.96 -4.85
N ILE A 387 0.64 -22.66 -4.99
CA ILE A 387 -0.70 -22.15 -5.28
C ILE A 387 -0.68 -21.08 -6.36
N ALA A 388 -1.66 -21.14 -7.26
CA ALA A 388 -2.03 -20.04 -8.13
C ALA A 388 -3.51 -19.68 -7.91
N TRP A 389 -3.80 -18.40 -7.74
CA TRP A 389 -5.16 -17.91 -7.59
C TRP A 389 -5.35 -16.62 -8.39
N ARG A 390 -6.22 -16.69 -9.40
CA ARG A 390 -6.53 -15.58 -10.30
C ARG A 390 -7.96 -15.09 -10.06
N GLU A 391 -8.12 -13.78 -9.97
CA GLU A 391 -9.41 -13.06 -9.95
C GLU A 391 -10.38 -13.49 -8.83
N GLY A 392 -9.86 -13.78 -7.64
CA GLY A 392 -10.66 -14.25 -6.51
C GLY A 392 -11.21 -13.13 -5.63
N ALA A 393 -12.25 -13.43 -4.86
CA ALA A 393 -12.74 -12.51 -3.84
C ALA A 393 -13.18 -13.24 -2.57
N GLN A 394 -13.10 -12.57 -1.42
CA GLN A 394 -13.52 -13.13 -0.13
C GLN A 394 -12.78 -14.44 0.18
N THR A 395 -11.46 -14.36 0.37
CA THR A 395 -10.61 -15.56 0.46
C THR A 395 -9.85 -15.61 1.77
N VAL A 396 -9.72 -16.81 2.34
CA VAL A 396 -9.00 -17.04 3.61
C VAL A 396 -7.99 -18.15 3.47
N LEU A 397 -6.72 -17.83 3.71
CA LEU A 397 -5.65 -18.80 3.89
C LEU A 397 -5.19 -18.71 5.33
N LYS A 398 -5.34 -19.79 6.10
CA LYS A 398 -4.92 -19.80 7.50
C LYS A 398 -4.27 -21.08 7.97
N ASP A 399 -3.39 -20.98 8.95
CA ASP A 399 -2.78 -22.14 9.62
C ASP A 399 -2.19 -23.16 8.63
N SER A 400 -1.64 -22.68 7.51
CA SER A 400 -1.29 -23.50 6.35
C SER A 400 0.15 -23.28 5.88
N GLN A 401 0.69 -24.25 5.14
CA GLN A 401 2.07 -24.27 4.69
C GLN A 401 2.13 -24.38 3.17
N PHE A 402 2.93 -23.54 2.52
CA PHE A 402 3.12 -23.50 1.07
C PHE A 402 4.60 -23.61 0.77
N VAL A 403 5.04 -24.79 0.32
CA VAL A 403 6.46 -25.13 0.21
C VAL A 403 6.81 -25.42 -1.24
N SER A 404 7.67 -24.60 -1.80
CA SER A 404 8.20 -24.75 -3.15
C SER A 404 9.72 -24.67 -3.13
N THR A 405 10.39 -25.82 -3.05
CA THR A 405 11.85 -25.89 -2.83
C THR A 405 12.68 -25.92 -4.12
N GLN A 406 12.03 -25.96 -5.28
CA GLN A 406 12.70 -26.06 -6.58
C GLN A 406 13.00 -24.68 -7.16
N MET A 407 14.08 -24.60 -7.94
CA MET A 407 14.48 -23.35 -8.61
C MET A 407 13.35 -22.76 -9.48
N LYS A 408 13.31 -21.43 -9.55
CA LYS A 408 12.37 -20.54 -10.23
C LYS A 408 10.90 -20.83 -9.95
N SER A 409 10.58 -21.30 -8.74
CA SER A 409 9.22 -21.72 -8.38
C SER A 409 8.62 -20.83 -7.30
N ASP A 410 7.42 -20.30 -7.55
CA ASP A 410 6.73 -19.41 -6.61
C ASP A 410 6.08 -20.24 -5.48
N ALA A 411 6.21 -19.80 -4.22
CA ALA A 411 5.40 -20.38 -3.15
C ALA A 411 3.93 -20.09 -3.37
N ALA A 412 3.60 -18.86 -3.80
CA ALA A 412 2.23 -18.46 -4.08
C ALA A 412 2.13 -17.36 -5.14
N TYR A 413 1.07 -17.43 -5.95
CA TYR A 413 0.81 -16.49 -7.03
C TYR A 413 -0.65 -16.04 -7.01
N PHE A 414 -0.90 -14.88 -6.40
CA PHE A 414 -2.20 -14.23 -6.29
C PHE A 414 -2.28 -13.05 -7.26
N VAL A 415 -3.27 -13.08 -8.15
CA VAL A 415 -3.56 -12.01 -9.11
C VAL A 415 -5.03 -11.66 -8.99
N GLY A 416 -5.38 -10.37 -8.98
CA GLY A 416 -6.77 -9.94 -8.96
C GLY A 416 -7.53 -10.36 -7.71
N GLN A 417 -6.85 -10.45 -6.56
CA GLN A 417 -7.49 -10.87 -5.32
C GLN A 417 -8.09 -9.66 -4.59
N ASN A 418 -9.38 -9.74 -4.30
CA ASN A 418 -10.09 -8.73 -3.53
C ASN A 418 -10.52 -9.32 -2.17
N ASP A 419 -10.20 -8.65 -1.07
CA ASP A 419 -10.56 -9.15 0.27
C ASP A 419 -9.91 -10.51 0.62
N LEU A 420 -8.58 -10.57 0.53
CA LEU A 420 -7.78 -11.75 0.85
C LEU A 420 -7.16 -11.63 2.24
N ILE A 421 -7.40 -12.64 3.09
CA ILE A 421 -6.76 -12.80 4.39
C ILE A 421 -5.80 -13.99 4.36
N VAL A 422 -4.54 -13.73 4.68
CA VAL A 422 -3.49 -14.74 4.90
C VAL A 422 -3.01 -14.63 6.34
N LYS A 423 -3.25 -15.65 7.17
CA LYS A 423 -2.98 -15.58 8.61
C LYS A 423 -2.30 -16.84 9.14
N ASN A 424 -1.23 -16.67 9.91
CA ASN A 424 -0.52 -17.81 10.52
C ASN A 424 -0.09 -18.87 9.49
N CYS A 425 0.40 -18.41 8.34
CA CYS A 425 0.86 -19.28 7.26
C CYS A 425 2.39 -19.31 7.18
N TYR A 426 2.92 -20.44 6.73
CA TYR A 426 4.33 -20.61 6.40
C TYR A 426 4.48 -20.68 4.89
N PHE A 427 5.37 -19.85 4.33
CA PHE A 427 5.74 -19.89 2.92
C PHE A 427 7.23 -20.17 2.80
N GLU A 428 7.59 -21.10 1.92
CA GLU A 428 8.99 -21.40 1.61
C GLU A 428 9.19 -21.38 0.09
N TYR A 429 10.20 -20.62 -0.33
CA TYR A 429 10.64 -20.54 -1.72
C TYR A 429 12.16 -20.46 -1.79
N HIS A 430 12.74 -20.79 -2.95
CA HIS A 430 14.19 -20.65 -3.21
C HIS A 430 14.51 -19.28 -3.83
N ASP A 431 14.29 -19.14 -5.13
CA ASP A 431 14.53 -17.96 -5.96
C ASP A 431 13.25 -17.50 -6.72
N GLY A 432 12.10 -18.08 -6.37
CA GLY A 432 10.76 -17.59 -6.76
C GLY A 432 10.20 -16.54 -5.82
N ARG A 433 8.87 -16.40 -5.76
CA ARG A 433 8.21 -15.32 -5.00
C ARG A 433 6.94 -15.75 -4.26
N ILE A 434 6.42 -14.83 -3.45
CA ILE A 434 5.01 -14.75 -3.07
C ILE A 434 4.46 -13.51 -3.78
N ARG A 435 3.50 -13.67 -4.68
CA ARG A 435 2.99 -12.53 -5.46
C ARG A 435 1.56 -12.19 -5.07
N PHE A 436 1.31 -10.92 -4.84
CA PHE A 436 0.00 -10.28 -4.83
C PHE A 436 0.05 -9.22 -5.93
N THR A 437 -0.95 -9.13 -6.80
CA THR A 437 -0.93 -8.09 -7.84
C THR A 437 -2.33 -7.84 -8.37
N LEU A 438 -2.62 -6.61 -8.77
CA LEU A 438 -3.89 -6.20 -9.38
C LEU A 438 -5.12 -6.44 -8.48
N GLY A 439 -4.93 -6.45 -7.15
CA GLY A 439 -5.98 -6.71 -6.16
C GLY A 439 -6.23 -5.53 -5.24
N GLU A 440 -7.15 -5.71 -4.29
CA GLU A 440 -7.45 -4.74 -3.24
C GLU A 440 -7.79 -5.41 -1.90
N ARG A 441 -7.49 -4.76 -0.78
CA ARG A 441 -7.79 -5.23 0.59
C ARG A 441 -7.16 -6.58 0.88
N VAL A 442 -5.83 -6.59 0.96
CA VAL A 442 -5.03 -7.79 1.22
C VAL A 442 -4.38 -7.69 2.59
N GLN A 443 -4.68 -8.66 3.45
CA GLN A 443 -4.10 -8.81 4.78
C GLN A 443 -3.14 -10.01 4.81
N VAL A 444 -1.91 -9.78 5.24
CA VAL A 444 -0.93 -10.83 5.55
C VAL A 444 -0.47 -10.63 6.99
N GLU A 445 -0.76 -11.60 7.85
CA GLU A 445 -0.55 -11.44 9.29
C GLU A 445 0.03 -12.69 9.96
N SER A 446 1.00 -12.47 10.85
CA SER A 446 1.59 -13.54 11.68
C SER A 446 2.13 -14.71 10.86
N CYS A 447 2.59 -14.43 9.65
CA CYS A 447 3.16 -15.43 8.76
C CYS A 447 4.68 -15.56 8.97
N THR A 448 5.22 -16.68 8.48
CA THR A 448 6.66 -16.84 8.29
C THR A 448 6.94 -17.02 6.82
N ILE A 449 7.80 -16.18 6.26
CA ILE A 449 8.21 -16.20 4.86
C ILE A 449 9.69 -16.57 4.85
N ALA A 450 9.98 -17.78 4.41
CA ALA A 450 11.29 -18.37 4.43
C ALA A 450 11.88 -18.44 3.02
N ARG A 451 13.08 -17.89 2.85
CA ARG A 451 13.84 -17.96 1.60
C ARG A 451 15.00 -18.93 1.75
N SER A 452 15.00 -20.01 0.96
CA SER A 452 16.13 -20.91 0.83
C SER A 452 17.25 -20.28 0.01
N VAL A 453 18.49 -20.46 0.46
CA VAL A 453 19.71 -19.90 -0.16
C VAL A 453 20.76 -20.97 -0.45
N GLU A 454 20.35 -22.23 -0.52
CA GLU A 454 21.26 -23.32 -0.90
C GLU A 454 21.83 -23.01 -2.30
N THR A 455 23.15 -22.92 -2.36
CA THR A 455 23.91 -22.41 -3.50
C THR A 455 23.96 -23.43 -4.62
N ASP A 456 22.99 -23.39 -5.54
CA ASP A 456 22.97 -24.27 -6.71
C ASP A 456 23.77 -23.71 -7.92
N GLY A 457 24.82 -22.93 -7.65
CA GLY A 457 25.81 -22.55 -8.68
C GLY A 457 25.34 -21.54 -9.75
N LEU A 458 24.29 -20.77 -9.51
CA LEU A 458 23.81 -19.75 -10.46
C LEU A 458 24.58 -18.42 -10.33
N GLU A 459 25.05 -17.91 -11.46
CA GLU A 459 25.64 -16.57 -11.59
C GLU A 459 24.60 -15.45 -11.66
N THR A 460 23.31 -15.73 -11.91
CA THR A 460 22.27 -14.71 -12.11
C THR A 460 21.22 -14.72 -10.99
N PRO A 461 20.99 -13.57 -10.31
CA PRO A 461 19.95 -13.48 -9.29
C PRO A 461 18.57 -13.59 -9.94
N THR A 462 17.62 -14.21 -9.23
CA THR A 462 16.21 -14.15 -9.57
C THR A 462 15.42 -13.57 -8.40
N TYR A 463 14.64 -12.55 -8.77
CA TYR A 463 13.70 -11.70 -8.06
C TYR A 463 13.12 -12.23 -6.73
N GLY A 464 13.03 -11.37 -5.71
CA GLY A 464 12.70 -11.75 -4.34
C GLY A 464 11.25 -11.57 -3.87
N GLY A 465 10.97 -12.23 -2.75
CA GLY A 465 10.08 -11.74 -1.71
C GLY A 465 8.58 -11.77 -1.97
N LEU A 466 7.89 -11.05 -1.08
CA LEU A 466 6.50 -10.66 -1.23
C LEU A 466 6.43 -9.50 -2.25
N VAL A 467 5.77 -9.71 -3.38
CA VAL A 467 5.57 -8.67 -4.41
C VAL A 467 4.13 -8.15 -4.35
N SER A 468 3.90 -6.83 -4.36
CA SER A 468 2.53 -6.30 -4.19
C SER A 468 2.24 -4.89 -4.75
N PRO A 469 1.71 -4.74 -5.99
CA PRO A 469 0.91 -3.59 -6.38
C PRO A 469 -0.58 -3.89 -6.18
N VAL A 470 -1.11 -3.58 -4.99
CA VAL A 470 -2.52 -3.73 -4.63
C VAL A 470 -2.99 -2.46 -3.93
N ASP A 471 -4.29 -2.20 -3.85
CA ASP A 471 -4.81 -1.16 -2.95
C ASP A 471 -5.09 -1.78 -1.56
N ASP A 472 -4.91 -1.02 -0.49
CA ASP A 472 -5.23 -1.42 0.89
C ASP A 472 -4.47 -2.68 1.35
N PHE A 473 -3.14 -2.61 1.35
CA PHE A 473 -2.26 -3.70 1.78
C PHE A 473 -1.87 -3.59 3.26
N SER A 474 -2.04 -4.66 4.02
CA SER A 474 -1.62 -4.75 5.42
C SER A 474 -0.73 -5.97 5.66
N LEU A 475 0.56 -5.74 5.89
CA LEU A 475 1.55 -6.74 6.28
C LEU A 475 1.91 -6.54 7.75
N LEU A 476 1.48 -7.46 8.59
CA LEU A 476 1.47 -7.30 10.05
C LEU A 476 2.21 -8.48 10.70
N SER A 477 3.10 -8.17 11.65
CA SER A 477 3.70 -9.18 12.55
C SER A 477 4.27 -10.42 11.82
N THR A 478 4.81 -10.23 10.62
CA THR A 478 5.31 -11.31 9.75
C THR A 478 6.82 -11.41 9.85
N SER A 479 7.35 -12.64 9.89
CA SER A 479 8.78 -12.91 9.97
C SER A 479 9.33 -13.32 8.61
N PHE A 480 10.37 -12.65 8.15
CA PHE A 480 11.17 -13.00 6.98
C PHE A 480 12.47 -13.63 7.44
N ILE A 481 12.70 -14.88 7.06
CA ILE A 481 13.86 -15.67 7.50
C ILE A 481 14.61 -16.27 6.33
N LYS A 482 15.93 -16.35 6.49
CA LYS A 482 16.83 -17.00 5.54
C LYS A 482 17.06 -18.44 5.99
N LEU A 483 16.91 -19.39 5.06
CA LEU A 483 17.23 -20.80 5.30
C LEU A 483 18.56 -21.14 4.62
N GLY A 484 19.52 -21.65 5.38
CA GLY A 484 20.84 -22.04 4.90
C GLY A 484 21.94 -20.98 5.10
N ASN A 485 23.19 -21.43 4.99
CA ASN A 485 24.38 -20.61 5.28
C ASN A 485 24.96 -19.91 4.03
N GLY A 486 24.40 -20.15 2.84
CA GLY A 486 24.87 -19.56 1.59
C GLY A 486 24.84 -18.02 1.62
N LEU A 487 25.80 -17.36 0.96
CA LEU A 487 25.68 -15.92 0.72
C LEU A 487 24.59 -15.71 -0.33
N ILE A 488 23.78 -14.65 -0.19
CA ILE A 488 22.85 -14.25 -1.25
C ILE A 488 23.61 -13.22 -2.10
N PRO A 489 24.04 -13.56 -3.34
CA PRO A 489 24.88 -12.66 -4.13
C PRO A 489 24.08 -11.56 -4.83
N ARG A 490 24.77 -10.44 -5.04
CA ARG A 490 24.42 -9.18 -5.74
C ARG A 490 23.63 -8.14 -4.94
N ALA A 491 24.11 -6.89 -5.04
CA ALA A 491 23.35 -5.70 -4.72
C ALA A 491 22.32 -5.49 -5.85
N ASN A 492 21.07 -5.20 -5.52
CA ASN A 492 19.92 -4.93 -6.42
C ASN A 492 18.92 -6.08 -6.69
N ASP A 493 18.98 -7.19 -5.94
CA ASP A 493 17.93 -8.22 -5.96
C ASP A 493 17.81 -8.88 -4.58
N GLY A 494 16.66 -9.50 -4.30
CA GLY A 494 16.47 -10.31 -3.09
C GLY A 494 15.68 -9.61 -1.98
N GLU A 495 14.83 -8.67 -2.36
CA GLU A 495 13.89 -7.94 -1.53
C GLU A 495 13.00 -8.90 -0.76
N SER A 496 12.76 -8.56 0.51
CA SER A 496 11.80 -9.28 1.34
C SER A 496 10.37 -8.84 0.99
N VAL A 497 10.20 -7.53 0.78
CA VAL A 497 8.98 -6.92 0.26
C VAL A 497 9.35 -6.02 -0.91
N LEU A 498 8.75 -6.25 -2.07
CA LEU A 498 8.90 -5.45 -3.27
C LEU A 498 7.53 -4.97 -3.76
N CYS A 499 7.27 -3.69 -3.64
CA CYS A 499 6.21 -3.05 -4.38
C CYS A 499 6.82 -2.45 -5.64
N GLU A 500 6.50 -3.04 -6.80
CA GLU A 500 6.91 -2.53 -8.10
C GLU A 500 5.71 -2.53 -9.05
N TYR A 501 5.40 -1.34 -9.55
CA TYR A 501 4.41 -1.15 -10.60
C TYR A 501 5.19 -0.90 -11.91
N PRO A 502 5.19 -1.83 -12.88
CA PRO A 502 5.75 -1.53 -14.19
C PRO A 502 4.93 -0.38 -14.76
N SER A 503 5.56 0.79 -14.88
CA SER A 503 4.90 2.05 -15.12
C SER A 503 4.26 2.11 -16.51
N GLU A 504 2.96 1.84 -16.60
CA GLU A 504 2.12 2.33 -17.69
C GLU A 504 1.86 3.82 -17.44
N HIS A 505 2.78 4.70 -17.86
CA HIS A 505 2.51 6.15 -17.83
C HIS A 505 1.44 6.46 -18.87
N TYR A 506 0.29 6.95 -18.41
CA TYR A 506 -0.83 7.24 -19.29
C TYR A 506 -0.73 8.65 -19.92
N ALA A 507 -0.21 9.65 -19.20
CA ALA A 507 0.11 10.98 -19.74
C ALA A 507 1.06 11.79 -18.83
N LEU A 508 1.91 12.63 -19.42
CA LEU A 508 2.76 13.62 -18.73
C LEU A 508 2.87 14.86 -19.63
N GLY A 509 2.58 16.04 -19.11
CA GLY A 509 2.54 17.25 -19.95
C GLY A 509 2.43 18.57 -19.19
N SER A 510 2.10 19.61 -19.94
CA SER A 510 1.92 20.97 -19.43
C SER A 510 0.53 21.47 -19.81
N ALA A 511 -0.20 22.04 -18.85
CA ALA A 511 -1.52 22.59 -19.12
C ALA A 511 -1.39 23.78 -20.09
N THR A 512 -2.19 23.78 -21.16
CA THR A 512 -2.33 24.91 -22.08
C THR A 512 -3.57 25.76 -21.75
N ALA A 513 -4.49 25.21 -20.97
CA ALA A 513 -5.58 25.93 -20.32
C ALA A 513 -6.07 25.13 -19.09
N GLY A 514 -6.81 25.79 -18.20
CA GLY A 514 -7.46 25.16 -17.05
C GLY A 514 -8.74 25.88 -16.67
N GLY A 515 -9.59 25.17 -15.93
CA GLY A 515 -10.87 25.67 -15.42
C GLY A 515 -11.17 25.07 -14.05
N VAL A 516 -12.39 25.27 -13.55
CA VAL A 516 -12.82 24.76 -12.24
C VAL A 516 -12.69 23.24 -12.18
N ASP A 517 -13.06 22.52 -13.22
CA ASP A 517 -13.05 21.05 -13.32
C ASP A 517 -12.38 20.55 -14.62
N LEU A 518 -11.60 21.42 -15.27
CA LEU A 518 -11.01 21.18 -16.59
C LEU A 518 -9.49 21.36 -16.56
N LEU A 519 -8.78 20.46 -17.22
CA LEU A 519 -7.39 20.65 -17.67
C LEU A 519 -7.33 20.41 -19.17
N SER A 520 -6.68 21.30 -19.92
CA SER A 520 -6.45 21.11 -21.36
C SER A 520 -4.96 21.13 -21.67
N ASP A 521 -4.55 20.29 -22.61
CA ASP A 521 -3.20 20.26 -23.17
C ASP A 521 -3.32 20.12 -24.69
N SER A 522 -3.18 21.23 -25.42
CA SER A 522 -3.33 21.23 -26.89
C SER A 522 -2.26 20.43 -27.63
N SER A 523 -1.19 20.02 -26.96
CA SER A 523 -0.16 19.14 -27.53
C SER A 523 -0.46 17.66 -27.34
N ALA A 524 -1.42 17.32 -26.48
CA ALA A 524 -1.80 15.95 -26.20
C ALA A 524 -2.64 15.33 -27.33
N ALA A 525 -2.48 14.02 -27.50
CA ALA A 525 -3.20 13.18 -28.46
C ALA A 525 -3.71 11.89 -27.80
N TRP A 526 -4.44 12.02 -26.69
CA TRP A 526 -4.96 10.91 -25.93
C TRP A 526 -6.08 10.16 -26.66
N LYS A 527 -6.29 8.90 -26.28
CA LYS A 527 -7.51 8.19 -26.64
C LYS A 527 -8.66 8.75 -25.80
N SER A 528 -9.70 9.29 -26.44
CA SER A 528 -10.90 9.76 -25.73
C SER A 528 -11.52 8.62 -24.92
N GLY A 529 -11.89 8.92 -23.68
CA GLY A 529 -12.37 7.94 -22.70
C GLY A 529 -11.30 6.99 -22.12
N GLY A 530 -10.08 6.99 -22.68
CA GLY A 530 -9.01 6.06 -22.28
C GLY A 530 -8.33 6.39 -20.95
N LEU A 531 -8.59 7.55 -20.35
CA LEU A 531 -8.00 7.99 -19.09
C LEU A 531 -9.00 8.05 -17.93
N VAL A 532 -10.27 7.70 -18.17
CA VAL A 532 -11.33 7.74 -17.15
C VAL A 532 -11.03 6.73 -16.04
N GLY A 533 -11.19 7.17 -14.79
CA GLY A 533 -10.91 6.36 -13.60
C GLY A 533 -9.46 6.43 -13.11
N LEU A 534 -8.53 6.89 -13.95
CA LEU A 534 -7.17 7.23 -13.52
C LEU A 534 -7.15 8.56 -12.77
N GLU A 535 -5.98 8.93 -12.26
CA GLU A 535 -5.80 10.16 -11.50
C GLU A 535 -4.82 11.10 -12.18
N VAL A 536 -5.20 12.37 -12.24
CA VAL A 536 -4.33 13.47 -12.67
C VAL A 536 -3.83 14.23 -11.44
N MET A 537 -2.51 14.41 -11.36
CA MET A 537 -1.85 15.22 -10.34
C MET A 537 -1.16 16.41 -10.99
N ILE A 538 -1.31 17.60 -10.41
CA ILE A 538 -0.42 18.73 -10.73
C ILE A 538 0.89 18.52 -9.97
N ILE A 539 1.99 18.40 -10.71
CA ILE A 539 3.30 18.00 -10.16
C ILE A 539 4.25 19.19 -9.99
N LYS A 540 3.97 20.32 -10.65
CA LYS A 540 4.77 21.54 -10.62
C LYS A 540 3.92 22.76 -11.00
N GLY A 541 4.24 23.91 -10.41
CA GLY A 541 3.59 25.19 -10.67
C GLY A 541 2.32 25.40 -9.85
N PRO A 542 1.46 26.37 -10.24
CA PRO A 542 0.22 26.65 -9.55
C PRO A 542 -0.64 25.39 -9.39
N GLY A 543 -1.03 25.10 -8.15
CA GLY A 543 -1.81 23.94 -7.78
C GLY A 543 -1.03 22.64 -7.56
N ALA A 544 0.31 22.67 -7.57
CA ALA A 544 1.14 21.48 -7.35
C ALA A 544 0.81 20.79 -6.02
N GLY A 545 0.60 19.47 -6.07
CA GLY A 545 0.10 18.69 -4.94
C GLY A 545 -1.36 18.28 -5.07
N GLN A 546 -2.17 19.02 -5.83
CA GLN A 546 -3.57 18.64 -6.05
C GLN A 546 -3.69 17.42 -6.96
N ARG A 547 -4.55 16.49 -6.55
CA ARG A 547 -4.94 15.31 -7.33
C ARG A 547 -6.43 15.26 -7.53
N ARG A 548 -6.86 14.72 -8.66
CA ARG A 548 -8.27 14.48 -8.97
C ARG A 548 -8.44 13.20 -9.78
N THR A 549 -9.54 12.48 -9.54
CA THR A 549 -9.98 11.39 -10.42
C THR A 549 -10.51 11.97 -11.73
N ILE A 550 -10.13 11.37 -12.85
CA ILE A 550 -10.59 11.76 -14.18
C ILE A 550 -11.98 11.15 -14.39
N SER A 551 -12.99 12.01 -14.53
CA SER A 551 -14.38 11.61 -14.81
C SER A 551 -14.70 11.57 -16.30
N GLY A 552 -13.92 12.27 -17.13
CA GLY A 552 -14.03 12.25 -18.58
C GLY A 552 -12.75 12.74 -19.27
N ASN A 553 -12.49 12.30 -20.51
CA ASN A 553 -11.41 12.88 -21.31
C ASN A 553 -11.68 12.87 -22.83
N THR A 554 -11.26 13.93 -23.51
CA THR A 554 -11.16 13.98 -24.99
C THR A 554 -9.73 13.60 -25.42
N GLY A 555 -9.35 13.90 -26.66
CA GLY A 555 -7.98 13.75 -27.13
C GLY A 555 -6.96 14.71 -26.49
N ASN A 556 -7.43 15.80 -25.87
CA ASN A 556 -6.57 16.87 -25.38
C ASN A 556 -7.11 17.61 -24.15
N SER A 557 -8.15 17.07 -23.50
CA SER A 557 -8.71 17.63 -22.28
C SER A 557 -9.15 16.56 -21.30
N LEU A 558 -9.03 16.88 -20.00
CA LEU A 558 -9.48 16.08 -18.88
C LEU A 558 -10.57 16.85 -18.12
N THR A 559 -11.68 16.18 -17.87
CA THR A 559 -12.69 16.59 -16.89
C THR A 559 -12.47 15.79 -15.61
N VAL A 560 -12.49 16.46 -14.46
CA VAL A 560 -12.21 15.84 -13.17
C VAL A 560 -13.45 15.73 -12.28
N SER A 561 -13.46 14.76 -11.38
CA SER A 561 -14.61 14.45 -10.51
C SER A 561 -14.84 15.46 -9.38
N GLN A 562 -13.85 16.31 -9.08
CA GLN A 562 -13.92 17.35 -8.07
C GLN A 562 -13.22 18.61 -8.61
N ALA A 563 -13.79 19.78 -8.34
CA ALA A 563 -13.21 21.06 -8.70
C ALA A 563 -11.77 21.21 -8.18
N TRP A 564 -10.89 21.81 -8.97
CA TRP A 564 -9.58 22.28 -8.55
C TRP A 564 -9.75 23.42 -7.54
N ASP A 565 -9.05 23.32 -6.40
CA ASP A 565 -8.96 24.40 -5.43
C ASP A 565 -8.13 25.55 -6.02
N VAL A 566 -7.05 25.19 -6.72
CA VAL A 566 -6.25 26.10 -7.56
C VAL A 566 -6.26 25.58 -8.99
N PRO A 567 -7.02 26.21 -9.92
CA PRO A 567 -7.09 25.78 -11.31
C PRO A 567 -5.71 25.73 -12.00
N PRO A 568 -5.47 24.75 -12.89
CA PRO A 568 -4.24 24.69 -13.68
C PRO A 568 -4.04 25.95 -14.51
N VAL A 569 -2.81 26.47 -14.53
CA VAL A 569 -2.46 27.70 -15.25
C VAL A 569 -1.66 27.37 -16.51
N ALA A 570 -2.09 27.94 -17.63
CA ALA A 570 -1.48 27.76 -18.95
C ALA A 570 0.04 28.03 -18.91
N GLY A 571 0.84 27.06 -19.36
CA GLY A 571 2.30 27.12 -19.43
C GLY A 571 3.02 27.11 -18.08
N LYS A 572 2.30 27.01 -16.95
CA LYS A 572 2.87 27.03 -15.61
C LYS A 572 2.59 25.76 -14.81
N SER A 573 1.40 25.17 -14.98
CA SER A 573 1.01 23.94 -14.28
C SER A 573 1.38 22.72 -15.13
N TYR A 574 2.20 21.84 -14.57
CA TYR A 574 2.57 20.56 -15.18
C TYR A 574 1.85 19.44 -14.48
N TYR A 575 1.48 18.40 -15.22
CA TYR A 575 0.66 17.32 -14.70
C TYR A 575 1.18 15.94 -15.09
N ASN A 576 0.82 14.95 -14.28
CA ASN A 576 1.04 13.53 -14.52
C ASN A 576 -0.29 12.78 -14.38
N VAL A 577 -0.55 11.83 -15.27
CA VAL A 577 -1.66 10.87 -15.18
C VAL A 577 -1.09 9.48 -14.96
N THR A 578 -1.45 8.89 -13.84
CA THR A 578 -0.92 7.59 -13.42
C THR A 578 -1.99 6.73 -12.74
N ASN A 579 -1.76 5.41 -12.70
CA ASN A 579 -2.40 4.54 -11.73
C ASN A 579 -1.54 4.48 -10.46
N ARG A 580 -2.13 4.30 -9.29
CA ARG A 580 -1.39 4.31 -8.02
C ARG A 580 -1.85 3.24 -7.05
N CYS A 581 -0.93 2.80 -6.21
CA CYS A 581 -1.27 2.04 -5.01
C CYS A 581 -1.77 3.00 -3.92
N LYS A 582 -2.66 2.51 -3.05
CA LYS A 582 -3.21 3.28 -1.94
C LYS A 582 -3.05 2.51 -0.63
N ARG A 583 -2.64 3.21 0.43
CA ARG A 583 -2.69 2.79 1.83
C ARG A 583 -2.02 1.44 2.07
N HIS A 584 -0.71 1.46 2.19
CA HIS A 584 0.07 0.29 2.60
C HIS A 584 0.56 0.43 4.03
N MET A 585 0.41 -0.63 4.81
CA MET A 585 0.93 -0.72 6.17
C MET A 585 1.83 -1.95 6.31
N ILE A 586 3.11 -1.72 6.65
CA ILE A 586 4.08 -2.76 6.98
C ILE A 586 4.54 -2.52 8.41
N LYS A 587 4.08 -3.38 9.31
CA LYS A 587 4.12 -3.08 10.74
C LYS A 587 4.54 -4.27 11.59
N THR A 588 5.44 -4.04 12.53
CA THR A 588 5.91 -5.02 13.52
C THR A 588 6.46 -6.30 12.88
N CYS A 589 6.99 -6.20 11.66
CA CYS A 589 7.61 -7.32 10.97
C CYS A 589 9.08 -7.48 11.38
N MET A 590 9.59 -8.71 11.28
CA MET A 590 10.98 -9.05 11.55
C MET A 590 11.64 -9.51 10.26
N PHE A 591 12.76 -8.88 9.90
CA PHE A 591 13.60 -9.26 8.77
C PHE A 591 14.94 -9.75 9.32
N ASN A 592 15.23 -11.03 9.14
CA ASN A 592 16.41 -11.66 9.74
C ASN A 592 17.30 -12.31 8.68
N GLY A 593 18.49 -11.75 8.47
CA GLY A 593 19.47 -12.27 7.51
C GLY A 593 19.07 -12.05 6.04
N MET A 594 18.21 -11.06 5.75
CA MET A 594 17.71 -10.80 4.40
C MET A 594 18.69 -9.95 3.58
N PRO A 595 18.81 -10.14 2.24
CA PRO A 595 19.65 -9.27 1.41
C PRO A 595 19.14 -7.83 1.35
N SER A 596 17.82 -7.69 1.31
CA SER A 596 17.13 -6.43 1.11
C SER A 596 15.80 -6.46 1.86
N GLY A 597 15.49 -5.37 2.56
CA GLY A 597 14.29 -5.25 3.37
C GLY A 597 13.05 -4.91 2.54
N ILE A 598 12.51 -3.71 2.76
CA ILE A 598 11.25 -3.23 2.18
C ILE A 598 11.52 -2.24 1.05
N TRP A 599 11.14 -2.58 -0.17
CA TRP A 599 11.41 -1.77 -1.35
C TRP A 599 10.09 -1.35 -2.01
N TYR A 600 9.87 -0.05 -2.10
CA TYR A 600 8.88 0.58 -2.97
C TYR A 600 9.65 1.18 -4.13
N TYR A 601 9.64 0.46 -5.23
CA TYR A 601 10.46 0.75 -6.38
C TYR A 601 9.57 1.16 -7.55
N ARG A 602 9.72 2.40 -8.04
CA ARG A 602 8.93 2.95 -9.16
C ARG A 602 7.41 2.88 -8.97
N THR A 603 6.95 2.94 -7.73
CA THR A 603 5.53 2.78 -7.42
C THR A 603 4.93 4.12 -6.97
N PRO A 604 4.03 4.73 -7.76
CA PRO A 604 3.16 5.79 -7.25
C PRO A 604 2.34 5.24 -6.08
N ILE A 605 2.46 5.86 -4.91
CA ILE A 605 1.74 5.44 -3.72
C ILE A 605 1.26 6.62 -2.89
N ASP A 606 0.01 6.53 -2.46
CA ASP A 606 -0.54 7.40 -1.43
C ASP A 606 -0.68 6.62 -0.13
N ASP A 607 -0.11 7.17 0.94
CA ASP A 607 -0.12 6.63 2.29
C ASP A 607 0.66 5.31 2.44
N LEU A 608 1.93 5.43 2.81
CA LEU A 608 2.78 4.30 3.18
C LEU A 608 3.18 4.42 4.65
N VAL A 609 2.89 3.40 5.46
CA VAL A 609 3.35 3.28 6.85
C VAL A 609 4.31 2.11 6.97
N ILE A 610 5.54 2.40 7.39
CA ILE A 610 6.55 1.42 7.78
C ILE A 610 6.85 1.67 9.26
N SER A 611 6.24 0.89 10.15
CA SER A 611 6.24 1.20 11.59
C SER A 611 6.64 0.02 12.47
N GLY A 612 7.58 0.24 13.38
CA GLY A 612 7.93 -0.75 14.42
C GLY A 612 8.58 -2.04 13.89
N ASN A 613 9.18 -2.02 12.70
CA ASN A 613 9.82 -3.20 12.12
C ASN A 613 11.26 -3.37 12.63
N GLN A 614 11.72 -4.62 12.67
CA GLN A 614 13.07 -4.98 13.10
C GLN A 614 13.86 -5.57 11.94
N PHE A 615 15.00 -4.97 11.62
CA PHE A 615 15.93 -5.43 10.60
C PHE A 615 17.21 -5.92 11.27
N VAL A 616 17.37 -7.24 11.35
CA VAL A 616 18.56 -7.89 11.89
C VAL A 616 19.34 -8.48 10.72
N ASP A 617 20.61 -8.09 10.60
CA ASP A 617 21.49 -8.61 9.54
C ASP A 617 20.88 -8.49 8.15
N THR A 618 20.17 -7.37 7.93
CA THR A 618 19.43 -7.08 6.70
C THR A 618 19.94 -5.78 6.10
N ALA A 619 20.48 -5.86 4.88
CA ALA A 619 20.92 -4.69 4.12
C ALA A 619 19.72 -4.01 3.43
N TYR A 620 19.90 -2.78 2.94
CA TYR A 620 18.84 -2.00 2.26
C TYR A 620 17.49 -2.08 2.97
N THR A 621 17.50 -1.70 4.26
CA THR A 621 16.36 -1.91 5.18
C THR A 621 15.05 -1.37 4.61
N VAL A 622 15.06 -0.13 4.13
CA VAL A 622 13.93 0.51 3.46
C VAL A 622 14.44 1.26 2.23
N LEU A 623 13.85 1.03 1.07
CA LEU A 623 14.04 1.81 -0.14
C LEU A 623 12.69 2.32 -0.62
N VAL A 624 12.54 3.64 -0.76
CA VAL A 624 11.35 4.27 -1.33
C VAL A 624 11.80 5.13 -2.50
N ARG A 625 11.83 4.51 -3.68
CA ARG A 625 12.36 5.09 -4.91
C ARG A 625 11.29 5.45 -5.90
N ALA A 626 11.14 6.74 -6.21
CA ALA A 626 10.10 7.19 -7.14
C ALA A 626 10.34 6.72 -8.57
N ASN A 627 11.58 6.70 -9.04
CA ASN A 627 11.91 6.43 -10.44
C ASN A 627 13.19 5.60 -10.61
N GLN A 628 13.33 4.91 -11.74
CA GLN A 628 14.54 4.18 -12.11
C GLN A 628 15.33 4.89 -13.23
N ARG A 629 16.64 4.60 -13.30
CA ARG A 629 17.50 4.96 -14.42
C ARG A 629 17.10 4.20 -15.69
N VAL A 630 16.56 4.91 -16.70
CA VAL A 630 16.45 4.36 -18.05
C VAL A 630 17.81 4.52 -18.73
N VAL A 631 18.46 3.39 -19.03
CA VAL A 631 19.65 3.38 -19.89
C VAL A 631 19.13 3.34 -21.33
N ALA A 632 19.53 4.32 -22.15
CA ALA A 632 18.96 4.64 -23.46
C ALA A 632 18.97 3.50 -24.51
N GLU A 633 19.55 2.34 -24.20
CA GLU A 633 19.79 1.27 -25.19
C GLU A 633 19.08 -0.06 -24.88
N SER A 634 18.44 -0.23 -23.70
CA SER A 634 17.96 -1.57 -23.29
C SER A 634 16.47 -1.67 -22.97
N TYR A 635 15.77 -0.55 -22.79
CA TYR A 635 14.34 -0.57 -22.51
C TYR A 635 13.62 0.61 -23.13
N SER A 636 12.55 0.34 -23.87
CA SER A 636 11.65 1.33 -24.48
C SER A 636 10.74 2.02 -23.44
N PHE A 637 11.23 2.31 -22.25
CA PHE A 637 10.46 3.04 -21.25
C PHE A 637 10.63 4.56 -21.49
N GLY A 638 9.54 5.26 -21.77
CA GLY A 638 9.53 6.71 -21.98
C GLY A 638 9.84 7.51 -20.70
N ASN A 639 9.55 8.80 -20.70
CA ASN A 639 9.72 9.70 -19.55
C ASN A 639 8.96 9.22 -18.29
N GLU A 640 9.63 8.52 -17.37
CA GLU A 640 9.00 8.03 -16.13
C GLU A 640 8.94 9.10 -15.02
N PHE A 641 7.76 9.38 -14.46
CA PHE A 641 7.61 10.26 -13.30
C PHE A 641 6.52 9.74 -12.35
N ASN A 642 6.91 9.29 -11.16
CA ASN A 642 5.98 8.82 -10.13
C ASN A 642 5.94 9.76 -8.93
N THR A 643 4.77 9.90 -8.31
CA THR A 643 4.58 10.71 -7.10
C THR A 643 4.24 9.81 -5.94
N MET A 644 4.88 10.04 -4.80
CA MET A 644 4.60 9.37 -3.55
C MET A 644 4.19 10.37 -2.48
N SER A 645 3.21 10.01 -1.65
CA SER A 645 2.79 10.90 -0.57
C SER A 645 2.34 10.23 0.70
N GLY A 646 2.38 10.98 1.80
CA GLY A 646 1.98 10.49 3.12
C GLY A 646 2.86 9.33 3.56
N ILE A 647 4.18 9.42 3.39
CA ILE A 647 5.11 8.36 3.80
C ILE A 647 5.45 8.56 5.29
N LEU A 648 5.23 7.55 6.11
CA LEU A 648 5.60 7.53 7.52
C LEU A 648 6.51 6.33 7.78
N ILE A 649 7.77 6.61 8.14
CA ILE A 649 8.75 5.62 8.58
C ILE A 649 9.04 5.91 10.05
N GLU A 650 8.52 5.09 10.96
CA GLU A 650 8.66 5.37 12.39
C GLU A 650 9.00 4.14 13.23
N LYS A 651 9.73 4.36 14.33
CA LYS A 651 9.97 3.34 15.37
C LYS A 651 10.61 2.05 14.86
N ASN A 652 11.21 2.06 13.67
CA ASN A 652 11.91 0.91 13.12
C ASN A 652 13.30 0.83 13.74
N THR A 653 13.82 -0.38 13.84
CA THR A 653 15.18 -0.63 14.35
C THR A 653 15.97 -1.44 13.35
N SER A 654 17.22 -1.07 13.09
CA SER A 654 18.18 -1.92 12.39
C SER A 654 19.36 -2.30 13.28
N ARG A 655 19.91 -3.49 13.07
CA ARG A 655 21.14 -3.96 13.67
C ARG A 655 21.88 -4.85 12.68
N LEU A 656 23.10 -4.47 12.33
CA LEU A 656 24.01 -5.34 11.60
C LEU A 656 25.06 -5.92 12.57
N SER A 657 25.29 -7.23 12.51
CA SER A 657 26.24 -7.96 13.36
C SER A 657 27.57 -8.25 12.68
N SER A 658 27.65 -8.20 11.34
CA SER A 658 28.89 -8.44 10.58
C SER A 658 29.04 -7.56 9.33
N PRO A 659 30.21 -6.92 9.10
CA PRO A 659 30.52 -6.15 7.89
C PRO A 659 30.48 -6.96 6.59
N ALA A 660 30.54 -8.30 6.67
CA ALA A 660 30.52 -9.18 5.50
C ALA A 660 29.13 -9.30 4.85
N LEU A 661 28.08 -8.78 5.50
CA LEU A 661 26.70 -8.79 5.02
C LEU A 661 26.29 -7.46 4.33
N SER A 662 27.12 -6.42 4.42
CA SER A 662 26.77 -5.06 3.98
C SER A 662 27.26 -4.77 2.56
N ASN A 663 26.46 -5.14 1.55
CA ASN A 663 26.58 -4.55 0.22
C ASN A 663 25.67 -3.31 0.05
N GLY A 664 24.92 -2.90 1.09
CA GLY A 664 23.99 -1.77 1.08
C GLY A 664 23.74 -1.14 2.44
N PRO A 665 23.09 0.04 2.49
CA PRO A 665 22.89 0.82 3.72
C PRO A 665 22.00 0.09 4.74
N ALA A 666 22.35 0.23 6.02
CA ALA A 666 21.59 -0.26 7.17
C ALA A 666 20.32 0.56 7.47
N THR A 667 19.98 1.51 6.59
CA THR A 667 19.09 2.64 6.88
C THR A 667 18.17 2.93 5.68
N PRO A 668 17.10 3.72 5.87
CA PRO A 668 16.19 4.10 4.79
C PRO A 668 16.85 4.96 3.72
N VAL A 669 16.52 4.67 2.48
CA VAL A 669 16.82 5.50 1.30
C VAL A 669 15.51 5.96 0.70
N ILE A 670 15.31 7.28 0.62
CA ILE A 670 14.21 7.90 -0.14
C ILE A 670 14.82 8.66 -1.30
N ASP A 671 14.67 8.16 -2.52
CA ASP A 671 15.35 8.76 -3.66
C ASP A 671 14.60 8.74 -4.99
N ALA A 672 15.00 9.63 -5.89
CA ALA A 672 14.53 9.62 -7.26
C ALA A 672 15.71 9.65 -8.24
N VAL A 673 15.46 9.11 -9.42
CA VAL A 673 16.41 9.12 -10.55
C VAL A 673 15.77 9.84 -11.71
N LEU A 674 16.50 10.80 -12.30
CA LEU A 674 16.10 11.47 -13.55
C LEU A 674 16.71 10.73 -14.73
N THR A 675 15.95 10.54 -15.80
CA THR A 675 16.34 9.70 -16.93
C THR A 675 16.82 10.50 -18.14
N SER A 676 16.34 11.72 -18.34
CA SER A 676 16.80 12.64 -19.40
C SER A 676 16.73 14.13 -18.97
N GLY A 677 17.62 14.97 -19.53
CA GLY A 677 17.69 16.40 -19.18
C GLY A 677 16.53 17.24 -19.73
N ASN A 678 15.77 16.70 -20.68
CA ASN A 678 14.58 17.32 -21.28
C ASN A 678 13.27 16.79 -20.68
N GLN A 679 13.32 15.96 -19.63
CA GLN A 679 12.14 15.40 -19.01
C GLN A 679 11.38 16.48 -18.20
N ILE A 680 10.06 16.53 -18.33
CA ILE A 680 9.20 17.27 -17.39
C ILE A 680 9.27 16.55 -16.03
N TYR A 681 9.81 17.21 -15.02
CA TYR A 681 9.79 16.73 -13.63
C TYR A 681 9.23 17.80 -12.69
N GLY A 682 8.67 17.33 -11.58
CA GLY A 682 8.16 18.13 -10.47
C GLY A 682 8.54 17.50 -9.13
N ASN A 683 7.74 17.72 -8.10
CA ASN A 683 8.00 17.12 -6.79
C ASN A 683 7.60 15.64 -6.81
N PHE A 684 8.54 14.75 -6.47
CA PHE A 684 8.30 13.31 -6.34
C PHE A 684 7.64 12.97 -5.01
N TYR A 685 7.94 13.73 -3.96
CA TYR A 685 7.57 13.43 -2.58
C TYR A 685 6.75 14.56 -1.95
N TYR A 686 5.65 14.18 -1.27
CA TYR A 686 4.80 15.08 -0.48
C TYR A 686 4.52 14.45 0.89
N ASP A 687 4.75 15.18 1.98
CA ASP A 687 4.60 14.67 3.37
C ASP A 687 5.28 13.33 3.60
N CYS A 688 6.60 13.38 3.77
CA CYS A 688 7.40 12.21 4.06
C CYS A 688 8.12 12.43 5.39
N VAL A 689 7.80 11.58 6.37
CA VAL A 689 8.26 11.72 7.74
C VAL A 689 9.00 10.49 8.20
N MET A 690 10.21 10.70 8.69
CA MET A 690 11.03 9.72 9.39
C MET A 690 11.18 10.12 10.85
N ARG A 691 10.59 9.37 11.78
CA ARG A 691 10.63 9.74 13.20
C ARG A 691 10.87 8.58 14.17
N GLY A 692 11.68 8.83 15.19
CA GLY A 692 11.87 7.87 16.29
C GLY A 692 12.43 6.52 15.87
N ASN A 693 13.14 6.43 14.73
CA ASN A 693 13.79 5.20 14.29
C ASN A 693 15.17 5.06 14.94
N ALA A 694 15.66 3.84 15.09
CA ALA A 694 17.01 3.53 15.54
C ALA A 694 17.78 2.75 14.47
N TRP A 695 18.73 3.41 13.83
CA TRP A 695 19.50 2.88 12.71
C TRP A 695 20.93 2.57 13.16
N MET A 696 21.22 1.29 13.39
CA MET A 696 22.51 0.85 13.92
C MET A 696 23.30 0.11 12.84
N GLY A 697 24.32 0.80 12.31
CA GLY A 697 25.33 0.19 11.43
C GLY A 697 26.28 -0.73 12.20
N ASN A 698 27.20 -1.35 11.46
CA ASN A 698 28.30 -2.14 12.02
C ASN A 698 29.67 -1.60 11.65
N ASN A 699 29.75 -0.64 10.74
CA ASN A 699 31.01 -0.08 10.28
C ASN A 699 30.90 1.42 10.01
N ALA A 700 31.52 2.21 10.89
CA ALA A 700 31.62 3.65 10.77
C ALA A 700 32.42 4.14 9.55
N GLU A 701 33.10 3.26 8.81
CA GLU A 701 33.89 3.64 7.62
C GLU A 701 33.18 3.35 6.28
N LYS A 702 32.10 2.55 6.28
CA LYS A 702 31.43 2.11 5.04
C LYS A 702 29.92 2.27 5.04
N ASP A 703 29.26 2.20 6.20
CA ASP A 703 27.80 2.18 6.24
C ASP A 703 27.23 3.58 6.05
N TRP A 704 26.41 3.76 5.02
CA TRP A 704 25.64 5.00 4.86
C TRP A 704 24.38 4.98 5.72
N GLY A 705 24.15 6.08 6.42
CA GLY A 705 22.90 6.41 7.09
C GLY A 705 21.83 6.81 6.08
N THR A 706 20.81 7.52 6.55
CA THR A 706 19.63 7.85 5.75
C THR A 706 20.00 8.71 4.54
N HIS A 707 19.58 8.31 3.33
CA HIS A 707 19.71 9.16 2.14
C HIS A 707 18.35 9.72 1.72
N ILE A 708 18.32 11.01 1.37
CA ILE A 708 17.12 11.71 0.88
C ILE A 708 17.50 12.56 -0.33
N GLY A 709 16.85 12.38 -1.48
CA GLY A 709 16.99 13.27 -2.64
C GLY A 709 17.30 12.55 -3.95
N LEU A 710 17.88 13.26 -4.94
CA LEU A 710 18.26 12.65 -6.21
C LEU A 710 19.58 11.89 -6.09
N THR A 711 19.60 10.65 -6.58
CA THR A 711 20.79 9.79 -6.63
C THR A 711 21.47 9.74 -8.00
N ALA A 712 20.76 10.06 -9.09
CA ALA A 712 21.35 10.14 -10.44
C ALA A 712 20.48 10.93 -11.45
N GLY A 713 21.10 11.47 -12.51
CA GLY A 713 20.41 11.94 -13.72
C GLY A 713 21.16 12.95 -14.60
N PRO A 714 20.83 13.09 -15.90
CA PRO A 714 21.48 14.04 -16.81
C PRO A 714 20.91 15.47 -16.65
N VAL A 715 21.80 16.37 -16.24
CA VAL A 715 21.80 17.86 -16.22
C VAL A 715 20.64 18.59 -16.93
N VAL A 716 19.88 19.45 -16.21
CA VAL A 716 19.75 20.94 -16.31
C VAL A 716 18.99 21.45 -15.07
N ASP A 717 19.40 22.58 -14.47
CA ASP A 717 18.62 23.32 -13.47
C ASP A 717 17.29 23.80 -14.03
N ASN A 718 16.25 22.98 -13.89
CA ASN A 718 14.88 23.33 -14.23
C ASN A 718 14.05 23.52 -12.94
N VAL A 719 14.56 24.32 -12.01
CA VAL A 719 13.84 25.12 -10.98
C VAL A 719 12.71 24.45 -10.15
N SER A 720 12.62 23.12 -10.06
CA SER A 720 11.70 22.43 -9.13
C SER A 720 12.45 21.47 -8.22
N ALA A 721 12.13 21.51 -6.93
CA ALA A 721 12.63 20.53 -5.97
C ALA A 721 12.10 19.13 -6.30
N SER A 722 12.95 18.11 -6.19
CA SER A 722 12.58 16.70 -6.34
C SER A 722 11.90 16.17 -5.07
N ALA A 723 12.33 16.64 -3.89
CA ALA A 723 11.72 16.31 -2.61
C ALA A 723 11.43 17.61 -1.85
N VAL A 724 10.17 17.84 -1.49
CA VAL A 724 9.72 19.03 -0.77
C VAL A 724 9.21 18.60 0.60
N GLY A 725 9.68 19.28 1.65
CA GLY A 725 9.05 19.16 2.96
C GLY A 725 9.32 17.84 3.67
N MET A 726 10.51 17.28 3.47
CA MET A 726 10.95 16.07 4.16
C MET A 726 11.15 16.35 5.66
N ILE A 727 10.67 15.49 6.54
CA ILE A 727 10.85 15.63 8.00
C ILE A 727 11.65 14.45 8.52
N VAL A 728 12.82 14.71 9.13
CA VAL A 728 13.66 13.71 9.79
C VAL A 728 13.86 14.14 11.24
N GLN A 729 13.10 13.54 12.15
CA GLN A 729 13.02 14.02 13.54
C GLN A 729 13.23 12.92 14.57
N GLY A 730 14.06 13.18 15.58
CA GLY A 730 14.14 12.31 16.76
C GLY A 730 14.64 10.89 16.45
N ASN A 731 15.41 10.70 15.38
CA ASN A 731 15.99 9.41 15.05
C ASN A 731 17.33 9.22 15.76
N TYR A 732 17.70 7.97 16.01
CA TYR A 732 18.97 7.56 16.57
C TYR A 732 19.80 6.88 15.48
N PHE A 733 21.04 7.34 15.29
CA PHE A 733 22.00 6.77 14.35
C PHE A 733 23.26 6.35 15.10
N SER A 734 23.78 5.15 14.82
CA SER A 734 25.03 4.73 15.43
C SER A 734 25.89 3.82 14.57
N ASN A 735 27.21 4.03 14.62
CA ASN A 735 28.22 3.25 13.90
C ASN A 735 28.06 3.32 12.37
N ASN A 736 27.80 4.52 11.85
CA ASN A 736 27.65 4.80 10.41
C ASN A 736 28.75 5.76 9.94
N LEU A 737 29.14 5.67 8.66
CA LEU A 737 29.98 6.67 8.00
C LEU A 737 29.27 8.02 7.90
N VAL A 738 28.02 7.98 7.44
CA VAL A 738 27.17 9.17 7.30
C VAL A 738 25.90 8.94 8.10
N GLY A 739 25.39 9.94 8.83
CA GLY A 739 24.10 9.84 9.54
C GLY A 739 22.93 10.13 8.61
N ILE A 740 22.91 11.33 8.03
CA ILE A 740 21.92 11.77 7.04
C ILE A 740 22.67 12.35 5.83
N ASN A 741 22.38 11.87 4.63
CA ASN A 741 22.86 12.41 3.38
C ASN A 741 21.70 13.08 2.61
N LEU A 742 21.77 14.39 2.43
CA LEU A 742 20.86 15.13 1.56
C LEU A 742 21.44 15.23 0.15
N GLY A 743 20.85 14.48 -0.78
CA GLY A 743 21.14 14.55 -2.20
C GLY A 743 20.61 15.82 -2.86
N THR A 744 20.78 15.89 -4.18
CA THR A 744 20.35 17.06 -4.98
C THR A 744 18.82 17.14 -5.09
N GLY A 745 18.29 18.35 -5.19
CA GLY A 745 16.86 18.61 -5.42
C GLY A 745 15.99 18.61 -4.15
N ASN A 746 16.56 18.54 -2.96
CA ASN A 746 15.81 18.73 -1.72
C ASN A 746 15.45 20.21 -1.50
N SER A 747 14.23 20.46 -1.04
CA SER A 747 13.82 21.79 -0.56
C SER A 747 12.93 21.71 0.67
N GLN A 748 13.07 22.69 1.56
CA GLN A 748 12.25 22.82 2.76
C GLN A 748 12.31 21.59 3.70
N THR A 749 13.43 20.85 3.65
CA THR A 749 13.64 19.70 4.53
C THR A 749 13.90 20.16 5.95
N VAL A 750 13.32 19.48 6.94
CA VAL A 750 13.52 19.75 8.36
C VAL A 750 14.20 18.55 9.02
N ILE A 751 15.39 18.78 9.57
CA ILE A 751 16.14 17.80 10.36
C ILE A 751 16.23 18.33 11.78
N LEU A 752 15.57 17.64 12.72
CA LEU A 752 15.37 18.12 14.09
C LEU A 752 15.63 17.04 15.15
N GLY A 753 16.50 17.32 16.13
CA GLY A 753 16.63 16.51 17.35
C GLY A 753 17.08 15.05 17.11
N ASN A 754 17.89 14.81 16.08
CA ASN A 754 18.42 13.46 15.81
C ASN A 754 19.71 13.23 16.62
N VAL A 755 19.88 12.01 17.12
CA VAL A 755 21.03 11.60 17.95
C VAL A 755 22.01 10.80 17.10
N PHE A 756 23.29 11.20 17.14
CA PHE A 756 24.37 10.53 16.39
C PHE A 756 25.44 10.04 17.35
N VAL A 757 25.68 8.72 17.38
CA VAL A 757 26.68 8.09 18.26
C VAL A 757 27.69 7.31 17.43
N ASN A 758 28.97 7.66 17.47
CA ASN A 758 29.99 7.05 16.62
C ASN A 758 29.62 7.11 15.12
N VAL A 759 29.18 8.29 14.68
CA VAL A 759 28.89 8.58 13.27
C VAL A 759 29.92 9.58 12.77
N GLN A 760 30.70 9.22 11.74
CA GLN A 760 31.81 10.08 11.29
C GLN A 760 31.31 11.42 10.73
N THR A 761 30.28 11.37 9.89
CA THR A 761 29.65 12.54 9.28
C THR A 761 28.15 12.56 9.62
N PRO A 762 27.73 13.17 10.75
CA PRO A 762 26.31 13.21 11.14
C PRO A 762 25.37 13.70 10.04
N LEU A 763 25.82 14.71 9.30
CA LEU A 763 25.10 15.29 8.17
C LEU A 763 26.05 15.52 7.01
N GLN A 764 25.67 15.02 5.84
CA GLN A 764 26.33 15.26 4.56
C GLN A 764 25.33 15.85 3.58
N GLN A 765 25.80 16.74 2.71
CA GLN A 765 25.05 17.14 1.53
C GLN A 765 25.82 16.75 0.28
N THR A 766 25.16 16.06 -0.65
CA THR A 766 25.77 15.58 -1.89
C THR A 766 25.13 16.23 -3.11
N ARG A 767 25.99 16.66 -4.03
CA ARG A 767 25.61 17.38 -5.24
C ARG A 767 25.89 16.52 -6.47
N LEU A 768 24.89 16.35 -7.32
CA LEU A 768 25.05 15.71 -8.62
C LEU A 768 25.76 16.68 -9.58
N PRO A 769 26.71 16.19 -10.40
CA PRO A 769 27.37 17.00 -11.41
C PRO A 769 26.37 17.72 -12.33
N GLY A 770 26.53 19.03 -12.52
CA GLY A 770 25.72 19.86 -13.44
C GLY A 770 24.48 20.54 -12.85
N PHE A 771 24.08 20.26 -11.61
CA PHE A 771 23.08 21.08 -10.88
C PHE A 771 23.78 22.28 -10.23
N SER A 772 23.24 23.49 -10.23
CA SER A 772 23.90 24.65 -9.58
C SER A 772 23.58 24.80 -8.08
N SER A 773 22.39 24.37 -7.65
CA SER A 773 21.89 24.62 -6.31
C SER A 773 22.06 23.44 -5.34
N GLU A 774 22.50 23.76 -4.14
CA GLU A 774 22.39 22.97 -2.93
C GLU A 774 20.92 22.78 -2.46
N SER A 775 20.70 22.10 -1.33
CA SER A 775 19.35 22.03 -0.73
C SER A 775 18.85 23.43 -0.35
N VAL A 776 17.59 23.76 -0.66
CA VAL A 776 17.06 25.13 -0.51
C VAL A 776 16.02 25.22 0.59
N GLY A 777 16.23 26.12 1.55
CA GLY A 777 15.32 26.30 2.70
C GLY A 777 15.34 25.13 3.67
N THR A 778 16.40 24.31 3.65
CA THR A 778 16.57 23.22 4.60
C THR A 778 16.96 23.78 5.97
N VAL A 779 16.35 23.25 7.02
CA VAL A 779 16.65 23.60 8.41
C VAL A 779 17.31 22.43 9.10
N PHE A 780 18.43 22.72 9.76
CA PHE A 780 19.13 21.81 10.64
C PHE A 780 19.06 22.38 12.06
N ALA A 781 18.33 21.70 12.93
CA ALA A 781 18.20 22.07 14.33
C ALA A 781 18.66 20.87 15.18
N PRO A 782 19.83 20.98 15.85
CA PRO A 782 20.37 19.88 16.65
C PRO A 782 19.44 19.47 17.79
#